data_AF-A0A453LTK0-F1
#
_entry.id   AF-A0A453LTK0-F1
#
_cell.length_a   1.000
_cell.length_b   1.000
_cell.length_c   1.000
_cell.angle_alpha   90.00
_cell.angle_beta   90.00
_cell.angle_gamma   90.00
#
_symmetry.space_group_name_H-M   'P 1'
#
loop_
_entity.id
_entity.type
_entity.pdbx_description
1 polymer ?
#
loop_
_entity_poly.entity_id
_entity_poly.type
_entity_poly.pdbx_seq_one_letter_code
_entity_poly.pdbx_strand_id
1 'polypeptide(L)'
;MQDALQNSNFETYGSRTRDSLANWNPDCIGFNLIEAVLCHICRKERAGAVLVFMTGWDDISSLKDQLKAHPLLGDPNRVLLLACHGSMATSEQRLIFDKAPPNVRKVVLATNMAEASITINDIVFVMDCGKAKETTYDALNNTPCLLPSWISKASSRQRRGRAGRVQPGECYHLYPRCVYDAFAEYQLPELLRTPLNSLCLQIKSLQVDSIGEFLSAALQPPEPRAVQNAVEFLKMIGSLDENENLTDLGRYLSMLPVDPKLGKMLIMGAVFRCIDPILTVVAGLSARDPFLLPQDKKDLAGTAKSRFSAKDYSDHMALVRAYEGWKDAEREGSGYEYCWRNFLSAQTLQAIHSLRKQFSYILKDAGLIDSDANTNNSLSHNQSLVRGVICSGLFPGISSVVHRENSMSFKTMDDGQVLVYANSVNAKYQTIPYPWLVFGEKVKVNAVFIRDSTGVSDSILILFGGAVTKGSAAGHLKMLDGYIDLFMDPSLSECYLQLKEELDKLVQKKLEDPTFDIHKEGKYILFAAQELAAGDLCEGRFVFGRETSRARLRDNEDGKSNIIKDGMNPKSLLQTLLMRAGHTPPKYKTKHLKTNEFRAMVEFKGMQFVGKPKRNKQVAERDAAIEALGWLTQTSGTKLQDEGDDSPLDLTDNMLKLLSRPRKRTRNNPKK
;
A
#
# COMPACT_ATOMS: atom_id res chain seq x y z
N MET A 1 -19.25 19.03 -0.04
CA MET A 1 -18.45 20.19 -0.53
C MET A 1 -18.97 20.75 -1.84
N GLN A 2 -19.20 19.95 -2.89
CA GLN A 2 -19.82 20.45 -4.14
C GLN A 2 -21.17 21.13 -3.88
N ASP A 3 -22.00 20.56 -2.99
CA ASP A 3 -23.27 21.19 -2.58
C ASP A 3 -23.08 22.53 -1.86
N ALA A 4 -22.00 22.68 -1.08
CA ALA A 4 -21.70 23.93 -0.38
C ALA A 4 -21.29 25.05 -1.34
N LEU A 5 -20.63 24.70 -2.45
CA LEU A 5 -20.28 25.64 -3.53
C LEU A 5 -21.50 26.02 -4.36
N GLN A 6 -22.38 25.05 -4.68
CA GLN A 6 -23.61 25.29 -5.43
C GLN A 6 -24.61 26.18 -4.67
N ASN A 7 -24.64 26.08 -3.34
CA ASN A 7 -25.55 26.82 -2.48
C ASN A 7 -24.99 28.17 -1.98
N SER A 8 -23.73 28.51 -2.29
CA SER A 8 -23.12 29.75 -1.80
C SER A 8 -23.47 30.98 -2.64
N ASN A 9 -23.92 32.04 -1.98
CA ASN A 9 -24.17 33.34 -2.60
C ASN A 9 -22.95 34.27 -2.43
N PHE A 10 -22.38 34.75 -3.55
CA PHE A 10 -21.20 35.64 -3.59
C PHE A 10 -21.55 37.10 -3.92
N GLU A 11 -22.82 37.50 -3.78
CA GLU A 11 -23.32 38.84 -4.16
C GLU A 11 -22.51 40.01 -3.60
N THR A 12 -21.91 39.88 -2.41
CA THR A 12 -21.10 40.91 -1.75
C THR A 12 -19.76 41.19 -2.44
N TYR A 13 -19.33 40.37 -3.40
CA TYR A 13 -18.08 40.54 -4.14
C TYR A 13 -18.33 41.19 -5.51
N GLY A 14 -17.31 41.89 -6.02
CA GLY A 14 -17.34 42.47 -7.37
C GLY A 14 -17.51 41.39 -8.46
N SER A 15 -18.06 41.78 -9.62
CA SER A 15 -18.43 40.85 -10.71
C SER A 15 -17.30 39.90 -11.10
N ARG A 16 -16.08 40.41 -11.34
CA ARG A 16 -14.92 39.60 -11.69
C ARG A 16 -14.55 38.55 -10.64
N THR A 17 -14.70 38.89 -9.36
CA THR A 17 -14.44 37.95 -8.26
C THR A 17 -15.51 36.86 -8.21
N ARG A 18 -16.77 37.22 -8.43
CA ARG A 18 -17.87 36.23 -8.52
C ARG A 18 -17.66 35.27 -9.68
N ASP A 19 -17.30 35.78 -10.86
CA ASP A 19 -17.02 34.96 -12.03
C ASP A 19 -15.82 34.02 -11.80
N SER A 20 -14.78 34.51 -11.14
CA SER A 20 -13.62 33.67 -10.77
C SER A 20 -14.00 32.59 -9.75
N LEU A 21 -14.81 32.91 -8.73
CA LEU A 21 -15.25 31.96 -7.71
C LEU A 21 -16.20 30.90 -8.28
N ALA A 22 -17.06 31.27 -9.23
CA ALA A 22 -17.94 30.34 -9.94
C ALA A 22 -17.16 29.29 -10.74
N ASN A 23 -15.94 29.62 -11.20
CA ASN A 23 -15.05 28.71 -11.91
C ASN A 23 -13.99 28.04 -11.01
N TRP A 24 -14.04 28.26 -9.69
CA TRP A 24 -13.11 27.65 -8.76
C TRP A 24 -13.38 26.14 -8.68
N ASN A 25 -12.32 25.34 -8.83
CA ASN A 25 -12.43 23.88 -8.84
C ASN A 25 -11.79 23.29 -7.57
N PRO A 26 -12.55 22.52 -6.76
CA PRO A 26 -12.01 21.89 -5.55
C PRO A 26 -10.91 20.86 -5.84
N ASP A 27 -10.82 20.29 -7.03
CA ASP A 27 -9.80 19.29 -7.38
C ASP A 27 -8.44 19.92 -7.76
N CYS A 28 -8.42 21.22 -8.07
CA CYS A 28 -7.20 21.94 -8.43
C CYS A 28 -6.52 22.55 -7.19
N ILE A 29 -5.21 22.37 -7.06
CA ILE A 29 -4.41 22.99 -5.98
C ILE A 29 -4.20 24.50 -6.23
N GLY A 30 -4.30 24.94 -7.49
CA GLY A 30 -4.26 26.35 -7.86
C GLY A 30 -2.84 26.93 -7.97
N PHE A 31 -1.90 26.25 -8.64
CA PHE A 31 -0.51 26.72 -8.78
C PHE A 31 -0.40 28.14 -9.34
N ASN A 32 -1.21 28.49 -10.35
CA ASN A 32 -1.23 29.84 -10.92
C ASN A 32 -1.70 30.90 -9.91
N LEU A 33 -2.67 30.55 -9.04
CA LEU A 33 -3.11 31.43 -7.96
C LEU A 33 -1.99 31.58 -6.91
N ILE A 34 -1.29 30.49 -6.60
CA ILE A 34 -0.14 30.52 -5.69
C ILE A 34 0.94 31.46 -6.24
N GLU A 35 1.33 31.31 -7.50
CA GLU A 35 2.31 32.18 -8.17
C GLU A 35 1.88 33.65 -8.15
N ALA A 36 0.61 33.94 -8.47
CA ALA A 36 0.07 35.30 -8.49
C ALA A 36 0.09 35.96 -7.10
N VAL A 37 -0.30 35.21 -6.05
CA VAL A 37 -0.26 35.70 -4.67
C VAL A 37 1.18 35.87 -4.19
N LEU A 38 2.10 34.96 -4.53
CA LEU A 38 3.52 35.14 -4.24
C LEU A 38 4.10 36.38 -4.93
N CYS A 39 3.72 36.65 -6.18
CA CYS A 39 4.12 37.88 -6.87
C CYS A 39 3.57 39.13 -6.18
N HIS A 40 2.32 39.09 -5.72
CA HIS A 40 1.71 40.18 -4.96
C HIS A 40 2.50 40.44 -3.68
N ILE A 41 2.73 39.38 -2.89
CA ILE A 41 3.50 39.44 -1.65
C ILE A 41 4.90 40.02 -1.91
N CYS A 42 5.64 39.49 -2.88
CA CYS A 42 7.00 39.95 -3.18
C CYS A 42 7.08 41.41 -3.64
N ARG A 43 6.03 41.94 -4.31
CA ARG A 43 6.02 43.30 -4.87
C ARG A 43 5.44 44.35 -3.93
N LYS A 44 4.41 44.01 -3.16
CA LYS A 44 3.56 44.97 -2.45
C LYS A 44 3.62 44.84 -0.94
N GLU A 45 3.95 43.66 -0.43
CA GLU A 45 3.93 43.40 1.00
C GLU A 45 5.27 43.68 1.69
N ARG A 46 5.17 43.96 2.99
CA ARG A 46 6.32 44.17 3.90
C ARG A 46 7.26 42.96 3.94
N ALA A 47 8.43 43.16 4.55
CA ALA A 47 9.43 42.11 4.71
C ALA A 47 8.89 40.94 5.56
N GLY A 48 9.27 39.71 5.19
CA GLY A 48 8.86 38.49 5.86
C GLY A 48 8.96 37.28 4.95
N ALA A 49 9.26 36.12 5.53
CA ALA A 49 9.29 34.87 4.77
C ALA A 49 7.86 34.35 4.51
N VAL A 50 7.72 33.58 3.43
CA VAL A 50 6.46 32.94 3.03
C VAL A 50 6.54 31.44 3.26
N LEU A 51 5.52 30.87 3.90
CA LEU A 51 5.33 29.43 4.03
C LEU A 51 4.12 28.99 3.21
N VAL A 52 4.32 28.09 2.25
CA VAL A 52 3.26 27.57 1.39
C VAL A 52 3.00 26.11 1.75
N PHE A 53 1.77 25.81 2.20
CA PHE A 53 1.33 24.45 2.48
C PHE A 53 0.84 23.77 1.20
N MET A 54 1.43 22.62 0.90
CA MET A 54 1.16 21.77 -0.25
C MET A 54 0.83 20.33 0.21
N THR A 55 0.23 19.55 -0.69
CA THR A 55 -0.25 18.19 -0.40
C THR A 55 0.86 17.14 -0.30
N GLY A 56 1.89 17.23 -1.15
CA GLY A 56 2.99 16.26 -1.17
C GLY A 56 4.14 16.66 -2.07
N TRP A 57 5.11 15.77 -2.21
CA TRP A 57 6.35 16.02 -2.97
C TRP A 57 6.13 16.40 -4.44
N ASP A 58 5.26 15.67 -5.15
CA ASP A 58 5.02 15.93 -6.57
C ASP A 58 4.51 17.36 -6.78
N ASP A 59 3.58 17.81 -5.95
CA ASP A 59 3.03 19.17 -6.01
C ASP A 59 4.07 20.23 -5.64
N ILE A 60 4.90 19.96 -4.62
CA ILE A 60 6.02 20.84 -4.23
C ILE A 60 7.02 20.98 -5.38
N SER A 61 7.40 19.86 -6.01
CA SER A 61 8.38 19.82 -7.10
C SER A 61 7.86 20.57 -8.32
N SER A 62 6.63 20.29 -8.76
CA SER A 62 6.04 20.96 -9.92
C SER A 62 5.84 22.45 -9.69
N LEU A 63 5.38 22.86 -8.51
CA LEU A 63 5.27 24.29 -8.19
C LEU A 63 6.66 24.94 -8.15
N LYS A 64 7.66 24.31 -7.53
CA LYS A 64 9.03 24.85 -7.47
C LYS A 64 9.60 25.09 -8.87
N ASP A 65 9.42 24.15 -9.79
CA ASP A 65 9.89 24.26 -11.17
C ASP A 65 9.17 25.40 -11.91
N GLN A 66 7.86 25.55 -11.72
CA GLN A 66 7.08 26.68 -12.25
C GLN A 66 7.60 28.02 -11.69
N LEU A 67 7.79 28.14 -10.38
CA LEU A 67 8.25 29.38 -9.73
C LEU A 67 9.66 29.76 -10.17
N LYS A 68 10.55 28.77 -10.37
CA LYS A 68 11.90 28.99 -10.92
C LYS A 68 11.90 29.55 -12.34
N ALA A 69 10.90 29.21 -13.15
CA ALA A 69 10.77 29.73 -14.51
C ALA A 69 10.23 31.17 -14.55
N HIS A 70 9.63 31.66 -13.45
CA HIS A 70 9.04 32.99 -13.40
C HIS A 70 10.13 34.08 -13.21
N PRO A 71 10.14 35.18 -14.00
CA PRO A 71 11.23 36.18 -13.98
C PRO A 71 11.52 36.81 -12.62
N LEU A 72 10.49 36.99 -11.78
CA LEU A 72 10.63 37.56 -10.43
C LEU A 72 10.95 36.50 -9.37
N LEU A 73 10.27 35.35 -9.44
CA LEU A 73 10.26 34.37 -8.34
C LEU A 73 11.39 33.35 -8.48
N GLY A 74 11.94 33.22 -9.69
CA GLY A 74 13.14 32.44 -9.99
C GLY A 74 14.45 33.22 -9.89
N ASP A 75 14.41 34.54 -9.68
CA ASP A 75 15.62 35.36 -9.51
C ASP A 75 16.24 35.11 -8.13
N PRO A 76 17.42 34.47 -8.03
CA PRO A 76 18.04 34.12 -6.75
C PRO A 76 18.48 35.35 -5.95
N ASN A 77 18.60 36.52 -6.59
CA ASN A 77 18.92 37.77 -5.90
C ASN A 77 17.68 38.41 -5.25
N ARG A 78 16.49 37.86 -5.49
CA ARG A 78 15.22 38.38 -4.96
C ARG A 78 14.47 37.35 -4.13
N VAL A 79 14.52 36.07 -4.52
CA VAL A 79 13.77 35.01 -3.85
C VAL A 79 14.66 33.79 -3.61
N LEU A 80 14.65 33.32 -2.36
CA LEU A 80 15.23 32.04 -1.96
C LEU A 80 14.13 30.98 -1.86
N LEU A 81 14.03 30.11 -2.87
CA LEU A 81 13.05 29.03 -2.94
C LEU A 81 13.57 27.75 -2.26
N LEU A 82 12.94 27.36 -1.16
CA LEU A 82 13.25 26.15 -0.41
C LEU A 82 12.06 25.17 -0.42
N ALA A 83 12.36 23.88 -0.34
CA ALA A 83 11.37 22.82 -0.17
C ALA A 83 11.55 22.18 1.20
N CYS A 84 10.46 21.68 1.78
CA CYS A 84 10.47 20.97 3.05
C CYS A 84 9.52 19.77 2.99
N HIS A 85 10.08 18.57 2.90
CA HIS A 85 9.33 17.32 2.83
C HIS A 85 10.04 16.21 3.62
N GLY A 86 9.29 15.27 4.18
CA GLY A 86 9.82 14.24 5.08
C GLY A 86 10.86 13.30 4.46
N SER A 87 10.87 13.15 3.13
CA SER A 87 11.86 12.34 2.40
C SER A 87 13.12 13.11 1.98
N MET A 88 13.21 14.41 2.26
CA MET A 88 14.41 15.20 1.94
C MET A 88 15.55 14.91 2.92
N ALA A 89 16.79 15.12 2.46
CA ALA A 89 17.95 15.02 3.33
C ALA A 89 17.89 16.08 4.45
N THR A 90 18.34 15.71 5.65
CA THR A 90 18.30 16.62 6.81
C THR A 90 19.10 17.90 6.59
N SER A 91 20.20 17.84 5.84
CA SER A 91 20.98 19.03 5.48
C SER A 91 20.14 20.04 4.69
N GLU A 92 19.32 19.58 3.75
CA GLU A 92 18.41 20.44 2.97
C GLU A 92 17.27 20.96 3.83
N GLN A 93 16.72 20.14 4.72
CA GLN A 93 15.69 20.57 5.67
C GLN A 93 16.22 21.64 6.62
N ARG A 94 17.51 21.61 7.00
CA ARG A 94 18.09 22.62 7.90
C ARG A 94 18.13 24.02 7.29
N LEU A 95 18.26 24.13 5.97
CA LEU A 95 18.32 25.41 5.26
C LEU A 95 17.08 26.29 5.50
N ILE A 96 15.94 25.69 5.85
CA ILE A 96 14.71 26.45 6.11
C ILE A 96 14.78 27.30 7.38
N PHE A 97 15.66 26.93 8.34
CA PHE A 97 15.83 27.65 9.60
C PHE A 97 16.74 28.87 9.47
N ASP A 98 17.62 28.88 8.46
CA ASP A 98 18.52 29.98 8.22
C ASP A 98 17.74 31.22 7.74
N LYS A 99 18.20 32.41 8.16
CA LYS A 99 17.65 33.68 7.66
C LYS A 99 18.10 33.88 6.21
N ALA A 100 17.19 34.40 5.38
CA ALA A 100 17.57 34.79 4.03
C ALA A 100 18.55 35.98 4.03
N PRO A 101 19.40 36.10 2.99
CA PRO A 101 20.23 37.27 2.79
C PRO A 101 19.42 38.58 2.75
N PRO A 102 20.05 39.74 3.03
CA PRO A 102 19.40 41.03 2.91
C PRO A 102 18.79 41.23 1.52
N ASN A 103 17.58 41.80 1.46
CA ASN A 103 16.80 42.03 0.23
C ASN A 103 16.35 40.76 -0.52
N VAL A 104 16.58 39.56 0.02
CA VAL A 104 16.07 38.30 -0.53
C VAL A 104 14.90 37.80 0.29
N ARG A 105 13.78 37.46 -0.36
CA ARG A 105 12.61 36.88 0.31
C ARG A 105 12.72 35.37 0.34
N LYS A 106 12.66 34.78 1.53
CA LYS A 106 12.57 33.32 1.69
C LYS A 106 11.14 32.84 1.40
N VAL A 107 11.02 31.82 0.56
CA VAL A 107 9.76 31.12 0.27
C VAL A 107 9.98 29.63 0.50
N VAL A 108 9.23 29.06 1.44
CA VAL A 108 9.33 27.65 1.82
C VAL A 108 8.07 26.91 1.38
N LEU A 109 8.23 25.92 0.51
CA LEU A 109 7.16 25.02 0.06
C LEU A 109 7.18 23.76 0.94
N ALA A 110 6.12 23.50 1.70
CA ALA A 110 6.11 22.45 2.72
C ALA A 110 4.82 21.64 2.76
N THR A 111 4.87 20.42 3.30
CA THR A 111 3.67 19.66 3.66
C THR A 111 3.17 20.01 5.07
N ASN A 112 2.14 19.29 5.55
CA ASN A 112 1.67 19.34 6.93
C ASN A 112 2.76 19.06 7.99
N MET A 113 3.96 18.59 7.62
CA MET A 113 5.11 18.53 8.53
C MET A 113 5.48 19.90 9.14
N ALA A 114 5.22 21.00 8.42
CA ALA A 114 5.43 22.36 8.91
C ALA A 114 4.28 22.88 9.81
N GLU A 115 3.19 22.11 9.96
CA GLU A 115 1.99 22.51 10.72
C GLU A 115 2.21 22.43 12.23
N ALA A 116 2.93 21.41 12.70
CA ALA A 116 3.24 21.16 14.11
C ALA A 116 4.76 21.09 14.37
N SER A 117 5.44 20.15 13.73
CA SER A 117 6.78 19.66 14.12
C SER A 117 7.96 20.56 13.76
N ILE A 118 7.77 21.57 12.92
CA ILE A 118 8.87 22.45 12.44
C ILE A 118 8.55 23.90 12.76
N THR A 119 9.50 24.61 13.36
CA THR A 119 9.34 26.01 13.78
C THR A 119 10.27 26.94 13.00
N ILE A 120 9.75 27.54 11.93
CA ILE A 120 10.47 28.56 11.13
C ILE A 120 10.13 29.94 11.68
N ASN A 121 11.13 30.64 12.21
CA ASN A 121 10.89 31.84 13.04
C ASN A 121 10.54 33.09 12.23
N ASP A 122 11.00 33.22 10.99
CA ASP A 122 10.86 34.44 10.17
C ASP A 122 9.64 34.43 9.22
N ILE A 123 8.73 33.46 9.37
CA ILE A 123 7.48 33.40 8.60
C ILE A 123 6.54 34.54 9.02
N VAL A 124 6.07 35.29 8.04
CA VAL A 124 5.08 36.38 8.19
C VAL A 124 3.86 36.14 7.31
N PHE A 125 4.05 35.46 6.18
CA PHE A 125 2.98 35.14 5.24
C PHE A 125 2.83 33.63 5.17
N VAL A 126 1.61 33.15 5.33
CA VAL A 126 1.25 31.74 5.11
C VAL A 126 0.31 31.66 3.93
N MET A 127 0.51 30.68 3.07
CA MET A 127 -0.41 30.32 2.00
C MET A 127 -0.87 28.89 2.23
N ASP A 128 -2.18 28.69 2.37
CA ASP A 128 -2.76 27.40 2.72
C ASP A 128 -3.68 26.91 1.60
N CYS A 129 -3.28 25.82 0.92
CA CYS A 129 -4.10 25.20 -0.11
C CYS A 129 -5.33 24.46 0.45
N GLY A 130 -5.40 24.26 1.77
CA GLY A 130 -6.53 23.60 2.45
C GLY A 130 -6.52 22.07 2.35
N LYS A 131 -5.49 21.49 1.76
CA LYS A 131 -5.37 20.04 1.61
C LYS A 131 -4.09 19.50 2.26
N ALA A 132 -4.11 18.21 2.57
CA ALA A 132 -2.97 17.43 2.99
C ALA A 132 -3.15 15.99 2.50
N LYS A 133 -2.05 15.25 2.30
CA LYS A 133 -2.16 13.78 2.21
C LYS A 133 -2.30 13.24 3.62
N GLU A 134 -3.36 12.51 3.88
CA GLU A 134 -3.62 11.88 5.18
C GLU A 134 -3.67 10.37 5.04
N THR A 135 -3.13 9.68 6.04
CA THR A 135 -3.25 8.23 6.14
C THR A 135 -4.64 7.88 6.62
N THR A 136 -5.37 7.13 5.79
CA THR A 136 -6.63 6.47 6.13
C THR A 136 -6.49 4.97 6.01
N TYR A 137 -7.44 4.23 6.57
CA TYR A 137 -7.44 2.77 6.52
C TYR A 137 -8.75 2.28 5.90
N ASP A 138 -8.63 1.52 4.82
CA ASP A 138 -9.77 0.84 4.19
C ASP A 138 -9.91 -0.55 4.83
N ALA A 139 -10.77 -0.65 5.85
CA ALA A 139 -11.02 -1.89 6.57
C ALA A 139 -11.68 -2.98 5.72
N LEU A 140 -12.29 -2.63 4.57
CA LEU A 140 -12.85 -3.61 3.65
C LEU A 140 -11.75 -4.39 2.94
N ASN A 141 -10.74 -3.68 2.44
CA ASN A 141 -9.64 -4.24 1.65
C ASN A 141 -8.35 -4.45 2.46
N ASN A 142 -8.37 -4.18 3.76
CA ASN A 142 -7.20 -4.20 4.65
C ASN A 142 -6.01 -3.37 4.08
N THR A 143 -6.30 -2.22 3.48
CA THR A 143 -5.33 -1.44 2.72
C THR A 143 -5.16 -0.04 3.31
N PRO A 144 -3.97 0.31 3.83
CA PRO A 144 -3.62 1.68 4.15
C PRO A 144 -3.68 2.57 2.89
N CYS A 145 -4.29 3.73 3.04
CA CYS A 145 -4.51 4.69 1.97
C CYS A 145 -3.80 6.00 2.31
N LEU A 146 -3.14 6.62 1.33
CA LEU A 146 -2.54 7.95 1.47
C LEU A 146 -3.16 8.86 0.41
N LEU A 147 -4.29 9.45 0.75
CA LEU A 147 -5.11 10.21 -0.18
C LEU A 147 -5.06 11.71 0.15
N PRO A 148 -5.06 12.60 -0.86
CA PRO A 148 -5.29 14.01 -0.63
C PRO A 148 -6.70 14.21 -0.05
N SER A 149 -6.77 14.75 1.15
CA SER A 149 -8.00 15.13 1.85
C SER A 149 -7.99 16.63 2.16
N TRP A 150 -9.18 17.16 2.42
CA TRP A 150 -9.32 18.50 3.00
C TRP A 150 -8.95 18.46 4.47
N ILE A 151 -8.24 19.49 4.92
CA ILE A 151 -7.81 19.59 6.31
C ILE A 151 -8.98 19.95 7.23
N SER A 152 -8.77 19.76 8.54
CA SER A 152 -9.73 20.23 9.55
C SER A 152 -9.65 21.75 9.78
N LYS A 153 -10.71 22.32 10.37
CA LYS A 153 -10.69 23.72 10.85
C LYS A 153 -9.59 23.93 11.89
N ALA A 154 -9.35 22.95 12.77
CA ALA A 154 -8.23 22.97 13.69
C ALA A 154 -6.88 23.08 12.97
N SER A 155 -6.64 22.29 11.93
CA SER A 155 -5.42 22.35 11.12
C SER A 155 -5.25 23.70 10.42
N SER A 156 -6.32 24.22 9.81
CA SER A 156 -6.30 25.56 9.18
C SER A 156 -5.90 26.65 10.20
N ARG A 157 -6.44 26.59 11.42
CA ARG A 157 -6.07 27.50 12.52
C ARG A 157 -4.60 27.35 12.93
N GLN A 158 -4.06 26.13 12.99
CA GLN A 158 -2.65 25.87 13.28
C GLN A 158 -1.74 26.44 12.18
N ARG A 159 -2.08 26.23 10.90
CA ARG A 159 -1.36 26.79 9.74
C ARG A 159 -1.34 28.30 9.79
N ARG A 160 -2.49 28.94 10.03
CA ARG A 160 -2.58 30.39 10.24
C ARG A 160 -1.67 30.89 11.37
N GLY A 161 -1.60 30.14 12.47
CA GLY A 161 -0.73 30.45 13.61
C GLY A 161 0.76 30.49 13.29
N ARG A 162 1.19 29.95 12.14
CA ARG A 162 2.61 30.01 11.69
C ARG A 162 3.03 31.40 11.23
N ALA A 163 2.10 32.25 10.80
CA ALA A 163 2.38 33.62 10.37
C ALA A 163 2.57 34.62 11.53
N GLY A 164 2.03 34.31 12.71
CA GLY A 164 1.91 35.27 13.83
C GLY A 164 2.90 35.08 14.97
N ARG A 165 4.05 34.44 14.73
CA ARG A 165 4.97 34.03 15.82
C ARG A 165 5.86 35.15 16.33
N VAL A 166 6.50 35.87 15.42
CA VAL A 166 7.50 36.91 15.76
C VAL A 166 6.97 38.32 15.57
N GLN A 167 5.97 38.48 14.70
CA GLN A 167 5.30 39.75 14.41
C GLN A 167 3.91 39.49 13.81
N PRO A 168 3.05 40.51 13.66
CA PRO A 168 1.77 40.35 12.96
C PRO A 168 1.99 39.81 11.54
N GLY A 169 1.24 38.76 11.20
CA GLY A 169 1.34 38.07 9.91
C GLY A 169 -0.01 37.85 9.26
N GLU A 170 0.03 37.37 8.02
CA GLU A 170 -1.15 37.15 7.18
C GLU A 170 -1.20 35.71 6.69
N CYS A 171 -2.42 35.16 6.59
CA CYS A 171 -2.65 33.82 6.08
C CYS A 171 -3.65 33.88 4.93
N TYR A 172 -3.19 33.50 3.74
CA TYR A 172 -3.99 33.40 2.53
C TYR A 172 -4.50 31.97 2.37
N HIS A 173 -5.77 31.76 2.66
CA HIS A 173 -6.45 30.49 2.39
C HIS A 173 -6.91 30.45 0.93
N LEU A 174 -6.51 29.43 0.18
CA LEU A 174 -6.75 29.33 -1.28
C LEU A 174 -8.07 28.63 -1.61
N TYR A 175 -9.00 28.65 -0.66
CA TYR A 175 -10.33 28.03 -0.75
C TYR A 175 -11.39 29.03 -0.29
N PRO A 176 -12.59 29.04 -0.92
CA PRO A 176 -13.69 29.90 -0.52
C PRO A 176 -14.17 29.62 0.92
N ARG A 177 -14.81 30.62 1.54
CA ARG A 177 -15.37 30.48 2.89
C ARG A 177 -16.37 29.34 3.02
N CYS A 178 -17.22 29.11 2.01
CA CYS A 178 -18.18 27.99 2.03
C CYS A 178 -17.49 26.62 2.09
N VAL A 179 -16.28 26.50 1.55
CA VAL A 179 -15.47 25.28 1.65
C VAL A 179 -14.91 25.12 3.05
N TYR A 180 -14.38 26.20 3.64
CA TYR A 180 -13.93 26.20 5.04
C TYR A 180 -15.06 25.85 6.01
N ASP A 181 -16.26 26.40 5.81
CA ASP A 181 -17.40 26.15 6.68
C ASP A 181 -17.81 24.67 6.65
N ALA A 182 -17.57 23.99 5.52
CA ALA A 182 -17.78 22.55 5.33
C ALA A 182 -16.64 21.64 5.83
N PHE A 183 -15.51 22.20 6.30
CA PHE A 183 -14.45 21.39 6.91
C PHE A 183 -14.93 20.75 8.22
N ALA A 184 -14.42 19.54 8.50
CA ALA A 184 -14.54 18.94 9.81
C ALA A 184 -13.84 19.82 10.86
N GLU A 185 -14.38 19.86 12.08
CA GLU A 185 -13.80 20.69 13.15
C GLU A 185 -12.38 20.21 13.53
N TYR A 186 -12.22 18.89 13.63
CA TYR A 186 -10.98 18.21 14.01
C TYR A 186 -10.65 17.09 13.01
N GLN A 187 -9.37 16.74 12.93
CA GLN A 187 -8.92 15.56 12.21
C GLN A 187 -9.45 14.30 12.90
N LEU A 188 -9.74 13.26 12.10
CA LEU A 188 -10.13 11.97 12.65
C LEU A 188 -8.99 11.38 13.52
N PRO A 189 -9.27 10.91 14.74
CA PRO A 189 -8.26 10.30 15.60
C PRO A 189 -7.55 9.12 14.94
N GLU A 190 -6.28 8.93 15.28
CA GLU A 190 -5.44 7.85 14.71
C GLU A 190 -6.07 6.47 14.88
N LEU A 191 -6.65 6.21 16.05
CA LEU A 191 -7.39 4.98 16.38
C LEU A 191 -8.44 4.58 15.33
N LEU A 192 -9.01 5.55 14.61
CA LEU A 192 -10.08 5.30 13.63
C LEU A 192 -9.57 5.21 12.19
N ARG A 193 -8.26 5.39 11.94
CA ARG A 193 -7.71 5.55 10.58
C ARG A 193 -6.40 4.81 10.34
N THR A 194 -5.94 3.99 11.28
CA THR A 194 -4.76 3.13 11.14
C THR A 194 -5.10 1.67 11.46
N PRO A 195 -4.36 0.69 10.91
CA PRO A 195 -4.43 -0.69 11.36
C PRO A 195 -4.19 -0.80 12.88
N LEU A 196 -4.88 -1.72 13.54
CA LEU A 196 -4.90 -1.84 15.01
C LEU A 196 -4.00 -2.95 15.55
N ASN A 197 -3.20 -3.61 14.71
CA ASN A 197 -2.42 -4.81 15.04
C ASN A 197 -1.58 -4.64 16.32
N SER A 198 -0.73 -3.61 16.38
CA SER A 198 0.13 -3.35 17.55
C SER A 198 -0.68 -2.99 18.79
N LEU A 199 -1.77 -2.23 18.63
CA LEU A 199 -2.62 -1.84 19.75
C LEU A 199 -3.34 -3.06 20.34
N CYS A 200 -3.91 -3.93 19.51
CA CYS A 200 -4.58 -5.16 19.94
C CYS A 200 -3.63 -6.10 20.69
N LEU A 201 -2.38 -6.24 20.21
CA LEU A 201 -1.36 -7.02 20.90
C LEU A 201 -1.03 -6.42 22.29
N GLN A 202 -0.89 -5.09 22.36
CA GLN A 202 -0.62 -4.40 23.62
C GLN A 202 -1.79 -4.50 24.61
N ILE A 203 -3.04 -4.47 24.13
CA ILE A 203 -4.22 -4.67 24.99
C ILE A 203 -4.19 -6.06 25.62
N LYS A 204 -3.86 -7.11 24.83
CA LYS A 204 -3.77 -8.46 25.36
C LYS A 204 -2.61 -8.66 26.33
N SER A 205 -1.50 -7.92 26.17
CA SER A 205 -0.40 -7.98 27.16
C SER A 205 -0.77 -7.38 28.52
N LEU A 206 -1.80 -6.54 28.56
CA LEU A 206 -2.41 -6.03 29.79
C LEU A 206 -3.42 -7.01 30.44
N GLN A 207 -3.50 -8.26 29.96
CA GLN A 207 -4.38 -9.32 30.49
C GLN A 207 -5.88 -8.96 30.42
N VAL A 208 -6.27 -8.28 29.34
CA VAL A 208 -7.68 -8.00 29.03
C VAL A 208 -8.32 -9.22 28.36
N ASP A 209 -9.51 -9.60 28.80
CA ASP A 209 -10.24 -10.76 28.28
C ASP A 209 -10.62 -10.59 26.80
N SER A 210 -11.37 -9.53 26.45
CA SER A 210 -11.82 -9.26 25.08
C SER A 210 -11.27 -7.94 24.55
N ILE A 211 -10.53 -7.98 23.44
CA ILE A 211 -10.05 -6.77 22.75
C ILE A 211 -11.23 -5.91 22.28
N GLY A 212 -12.25 -6.56 21.72
CA GLY A 212 -13.42 -5.89 21.17
C GLY A 212 -14.20 -5.11 22.23
N GLU A 213 -14.44 -5.73 23.39
CA GLU A 213 -15.13 -5.07 24.50
C GLU A 213 -14.32 -3.90 25.05
N PHE A 214 -13.01 -4.07 25.22
CA PHE A 214 -12.13 -2.99 25.68
C PHE A 214 -12.14 -1.79 24.73
N LEU A 215 -11.98 -2.02 23.42
CA LEU A 215 -11.98 -0.94 22.43
C LEU A 215 -13.35 -0.29 22.24
N SER A 216 -14.44 -1.01 22.53
CA SER A 216 -15.79 -0.46 22.51
C SER A 216 -16.01 0.63 23.58
N ALA A 217 -15.23 0.58 24.66
CA ALA A 217 -15.27 1.57 25.75
C ALA A 217 -14.41 2.82 25.49
N ALA A 218 -13.70 2.90 24.35
CA ALA A 218 -12.92 4.07 23.99
C ALA A 218 -13.81 5.31 23.78
N LEU A 219 -13.24 6.52 23.98
CA LEU A 219 -13.95 7.79 23.78
C LEU A 219 -14.61 7.89 22.40
N GLN A 220 -13.91 7.37 21.38
CA GLN A 220 -14.43 7.15 20.04
C GLN A 220 -14.00 5.75 19.61
N PRO A 221 -14.90 4.75 19.67
CA PRO A 221 -14.54 3.37 19.37
C PRO A 221 -14.26 3.18 17.87
N PRO A 222 -13.28 2.33 17.50
CA PRO A 222 -13.03 1.96 16.11
C PRO A 222 -14.17 1.11 15.52
N GLU A 223 -14.21 1.01 14.20
CA GLU A 223 -15.14 0.11 13.53
C GLU A 223 -14.86 -1.34 13.95
N PRO A 224 -15.89 -2.16 14.29
CA PRO A 224 -15.70 -3.54 14.72
C PRO A 224 -14.90 -4.38 13.72
N ARG A 225 -15.08 -4.13 12.41
CA ARG A 225 -14.32 -4.80 11.35
C ARG A 225 -12.82 -4.52 11.41
N ALA A 226 -12.41 -3.29 11.75
CA ALA A 226 -11.00 -2.96 11.90
C ALA A 226 -10.36 -3.71 13.08
N VAL A 227 -11.12 -3.91 14.16
CA VAL A 227 -10.70 -4.72 15.32
C VAL A 227 -10.60 -6.19 14.93
N GLN A 228 -11.62 -6.73 14.25
CA GLN A 228 -11.64 -8.12 13.78
C GLN A 228 -10.45 -8.41 12.85
N ASN A 229 -10.20 -7.56 11.85
CA ASN A 229 -9.04 -7.70 10.95
C ASN A 229 -7.72 -7.78 11.72
N ALA A 230 -7.56 -6.97 12.78
CA ALA A 230 -6.36 -6.98 13.60
C ALA A 230 -6.23 -8.27 14.43
N VAL A 231 -7.33 -8.77 15.01
CA VAL A 231 -7.34 -10.05 15.74
C VAL A 231 -7.02 -11.22 14.81
N GLU A 232 -7.66 -11.30 13.64
CA GLU A 232 -7.41 -12.33 12.64
C GLU A 232 -5.95 -12.30 12.14
N PHE A 233 -5.41 -11.11 11.91
CA PHE A 233 -3.99 -10.94 11.60
C PHE A 233 -3.07 -11.46 12.71
N LEU A 234 -3.35 -11.11 13.97
CA LEU A 234 -2.56 -11.54 15.11
C LEU A 234 -2.61 -13.07 15.33
N LYS A 235 -3.75 -13.71 15.06
CA LYS A 235 -3.88 -15.17 15.02
C LYS A 235 -3.06 -15.76 13.87
N MET A 236 -3.18 -15.19 12.67
CA MET A 236 -2.47 -15.66 11.47
C MET A 236 -0.94 -15.63 11.62
N ILE A 237 -0.38 -14.62 12.28
CA ILE A 237 1.07 -14.57 12.53
C ILE A 237 1.52 -15.46 13.71
N GLY A 238 0.58 -16.07 14.44
CA GLY A 238 0.83 -16.96 15.58
C GLY A 238 1.05 -16.24 16.91
N SER A 239 0.68 -14.96 17.01
CA SER A 239 0.82 -14.18 18.25
C SER A 239 -0.35 -14.37 19.23
N LEU A 240 -1.51 -14.72 18.70
CA LEU A 240 -2.69 -15.11 19.47
C LEU A 240 -3.10 -16.54 19.08
N ASP A 241 -3.67 -17.27 20.03
CA ASP A 241 -4.35 -18.54 19.75
C ASP A 241 -5.79 -18.31 19.23
N GLU A 242 -6.50 -19.39 18.92
CA GLU A 242 -7.89 -19.34 18.45
C GLU A 242 -8.86 -18.69 19.45
N ASN A 243 -8.52 -18.71 20.74
CA ASN A 243 -9.30 -18.12 21.83
C ASN A 243 -8.84 -16.69 22.17
N GLU A 244 -8.00 -16.07 21.34
CA GLU A 244 -7.39 -14.76 21.55
C GLU A 244 -6.47 -14.65 22.78
N ASN A 245 -5.90 -15.76 23.27
CA ASN A 245 -4.87 -15.71 24.30
C ASN A 245 -3.49 -15.50 23.67
N LEU A 246 -2.60 -14.82 24.40
CA LEU A 246 -1.21 -14.66 23.99
C LEU A 246 -0.48 -16.02 23.98
N THR A 247 0.08 -16.34 22.82
CA THR A 247 1.06 -17.43 22.67
C THR A 247 2.42 -17.01 23.22
N ASP A 248 3.39 -17.93 23.33
CA ASP A 248 4.77 -17.58 23.71
C ASP A 248 5.40 -16.61 22.71
N LEU A 249 5.13 -16.78 21.41
CA LEU A 249 5.50 -15.80 20.40
C LEU A 249 4.87 -14.43 20.71
N GLY A 250 3.56 -14.39 20.98
CA GLY A 250 2.84 -13.16 21.32
C GLY A 250 3.41 -12.43 22.53
N ARG A 251 3.85 -13.18 23.56
CA ARG A 251 4.50 -12.61 24.75
C ARG A 251 5.78 -11.88 24.38
N TYR A 252 6.68 -12.51 23.63
CA TYR A 252 7.90 -11.82 23.16
C TYR A 252 7.60 -10.64 22.25
N LEU A 253 6.63 -10.77 21.34
CA LEU A 253 6.24 -9.67 20.45
C LEU A 253 5.77 -8.45 21.22
N SER A 254 5.01 -8.64 22.31
CA SER A 254 4.50 -7.55 23.14
C SER A 254 5.59 -6.75 23.88
N MET A 255 6.80 -7.29 23.97
CA MET A 255 7.96 -6.62 24.59
C MET A 255 8.74 -5.76 23.58
N LEU A 256 8.53 -5.97 22.28
CA LEU A 256 9.29 -5.31 21.22
C LEU A 256 8.58 -4.02 20.76
N PRO A 257 9.28 -2.87 20.69
CA PRO A 257 8.68 -1.58 20.30
C PRO A 257 8.58 -1.44 18.76
N VAL A 258 8.03 -2.45 18.07
CA VAL A 258 7.88 -2.49 16.61
C VAL A 258 6.54 -3.10 16.22
N ASP A 259 6.16 -2.99 14.95
CA ASP A 259 5.01 -3.72 14.41
C ASP A 259 5.18 -5.26 14.64
N PRO A 260 4.12 -5.99 15.04
CA PRO A 260 4.19 -7.41 15.34
C PRO A 260 4.88 -8.26 14.27
N LYS A 261 4.72 -7.91 12.99
CA LYS A 261 5.33 -8.63 11.87
C LYS A 261 6.88 -8.49 11.86
N LEU A 262 7.36 -7.28 12.18
CA LEU A 262 8.78 -7.00 12.30
C LEU A 262 9.38 -7.62 13.57
N GLY A 263 8.61 -7.63 14.66
CA GLY A 263 8.97 -8.35 15.88
C GLY A 263 9.14 -9.84 15.62
N LYS A 264 8.23 -10.45 14.84
CA LYS A 264 8.32 -11.87 14.47
C LYS A 264 9.58 -12.13 13.66
N MET A 265 9.92 -11.24 12.75
CA MET A 265 11.17 -11.31 11.98
C MET A 265 12.40 -11.33 12.90
N LEU A 266 12.48 -10.43 13.91
CA LEU A 266 13.57 -10.40 14.88
C LEU A 266 13.70 -11.70 15.66
N ILE A 267 12.58 -12.22 16.18
CA ILE A 267 12.56 -13.45 16.96
C ILE A 267 13.01 -14.63 16.09
N MET A 268 12.48 -14.74 14.87
CA MET A 268 12.89 -15.80 13.94
C MET A 268 14.38 -15.67 13.56
N GLY A 269 14.90 -14.45 13.38
CA GLY A 269 16.33 -14.21 13.14
C GLY A 269 17.22 -14.71 14.28
N ALA A 270 16.75 -14.57 15.54
CA ALA A 270 17.43 -15.10 16.71
C ALA A 270 17.36 -16.63 16.76
N VAL A 271 16.17 -17.22 16.57
CA VAL A 271 15.94 -18.68 16.55
C VAL A 271 16.80 -19.36 15.48
N PHE A 272 16.88 -18.78 14.28
CA PHE A 272 17.63 -19.34 13.15
C PHE A 272 19.11 -18.92 13.09
N ARG A 273 19.66 -18.24 14.11
CA ARG A 273 21.06 -17.79 14.17
C ARG A 273 21.52 -16.99 12.95
N CYS A 274 20.65 -16.10 12.46
CA CYS A 274 20.93 -15.16 11.37
C CYS A 274 20.51 -13.72 11.75
N ILE A 275 20.70 -13.34 13.01
CA ILE A 275 20.11 -12.12 13.57
C ILE A 275 20.73 -10.83 13.04
N ASP A 276 22.01 -10.81 12.66
CA ASP A 276 22.71 -9.60 12.22
C ASP A 276 22.07 -8.94 10.99
N PRO A 277 21.86 -9.62 9.84
CA PRO A 277 21.17 -8.99 8.71
C PRO A 277 19.73 -8.60 9.06
N ILE A 278 19.04 -9.41 9.87
CA ILE A 278 17.65 -9.18 10.27
C ILE A 278 17.50 -7.94 11.16
N LEU A 279 18.46 -7.68 12.05
CA LEU A 279 18.52 -6.45 12.83
C LEU A 279 18.60 -5.22 11.90
N THR A 280 19.37 -5.29 10.81
CA THR A 280 19.40 -4.19 9.82
C THR A 280 18.05 -4.05 9.13
N VAL A 281 17.47 -5.14 8.66
CA VAL A 281 16.18 -5.11 7.94
C VAL A 281 15.10 -4.49 8.83
N VAL A 282 14.93 -4.98 10.05
CA VAL A 282 13.89 -4.49 10.96
C VAL A 282 14.16 -3.05 11.41
N ALA A 283 15.41 -2.69 11.70
CA ALA A 283 15.75 -1.31 12.03
C ALA A 283 15.53 -0.34 10.87
N GLY A 284 15.82 -0.75 9.62
CA GLY A 284 15.58 0.09 8.46
C GLY A 284 14.10 0.23 8.11
N LEU A 285 13.31 -0.84 8.27
CA LEU A 285 11.84 -0.78 8.10
C LEU A 285 11.15 0.03 9.22
N SER A 286 11.75 0.10 10.42
CA SER A 286 11.27 0.93 11.54
C SER A 286 11.75 2.39 11.47
N ALA A 287 12.71 2.68 10.59
CA ALA A 287 13.26 4.01 10.35
C ALA A 287 12.80 4.57 8.99
N ARG A 288 13.29 5.76 8.64
CA ARG A 288 13.14 6.26 7.26
C ARG A 288 14.05 5.48 6.31
N ASP A 289 13.70 5.42 5.03
CA ASP A 289 14.58 4.86 3.99
C ASP A 289 15.92 5.64 3.98
N PRO A 290 17.09 4.97 4.15
CA PRO A 290 18.38 5.64 4.08
C PRO A 290 18.77 6.04 2.66
N PHE A 291 18.16 5.47 1.62
CA PHE A 291 18.43 5.83 0.23
C PHE A 291 17.77 7.17 -0.13
N LEU A 292 18.59 8.15 -0.46
CA LEU A 292 18.15 9.48 -0.88
C LEU A 292 17.90 9.50 -2.39
N LEU A 293 16.87 10.23 -2.82
CA LEU A 293 16.60 10.49 -4.25
C LEU A 293 16.53 11.99 -4.52
N PRO A 294 17.70 12.69 -4.61
CA PRO A 294 17.74 14.09 -5.00
C PRO A 294 17.18 14.27 -6.42
N GLN A 295 16.37 15.31 -6.63
CA GLN A 295 15.65 15.54 -7.89
C GLN A 295 16.58 15.57 -9.11
N ASP A 296 17.69 16.30 -9.00
CA ASP A 296 18.64 16.52 -10.09
C ASP A 296 19.54 15.30 -10.34
N LYS A 297 19.50 14.28 -9.46
CA LYS A 297 20.38 13.10 -9.50
C LYS A 297 19.60 11.79 -9.34
N LYS A 298 18.31 11.76 -9.68
CA LYS A 298 17.43 10.58 -9.53
C LYS A 298 18.02 9.34 -10.21
N ASP A 299 18.55 9.47 -11.41
CA ASP A 299 19.11 8.32 -12.18
C ASP A 299 20.41 7.81 -11.57
N LEU A 300 21.27 8.71 -11.07
CA LEU A 300 22.50 8.34 -10.38
C LEU A 300 22.20 7.65 -9.04
N ALA A 301 21.24 8.19 -8.28
CA ALA A 301 20.79 7.60 -7.02
C ALA A 301 20.15 6.21 -7.24
N GLY A 302 19.30 6.08 -8.26
CA GLY A 302 18.71 4.80 -8.65
C GLY A 302 19.76 3.76 -9.04
N THR A 303 20.78 4.18 -9.78
CA THR A 303 21.92 3.33 -10.18
C THR A 303 22.78 2.93 -8.98
N ALA A 304 23.01 3.85 -8.03
CA ALA A 304 23.71 3.55 -6.79
C ALA A 304 22.94 2.51 -5.96
N LYS A 305 21.62 2.69 -5.78
CA LYS A 305 20.76 1.72 -5.09
C LYS A 305 20.76 0.35 -5.77
N SER A 306 20.74 0.29 -7.11
CA SER A 306 20.78 -1.00 -7.83
C SER A 306 22.09 -1.77 -7.65
N ARG A 307 23.22 -1.09 -7.37
CA ARG A 307 24.49 -1.78 -7.07
C ARG A 307 24.39 -2.58 -5.77
N PHE A 308 23.68 -2.07 -4.76
CA PHE A 308 23.40 -2.81 -3.53
C PHE A 308 22.42 -3.97 -3.73
N SER A 309 21.54 -3.89 -4.73
CA SER A 309 20.67 -5.02 -5.06
C SER A 309 21.49 -6.24 -5.50
N ALA A 310 22.63 -6.06 -6.16
CA ALA A 310 23.49 -7.16 -6.63
C ALA A 310 22.77 -8.25 -7.45
N LYS A 311 21.64 -7.92 -8.11
CA LYS A 311 20.73 -8.88 -8.76
C LYS A 311 20.11 -9.92 -7.82
N ASP A 312 19.92 -9.55 -6.56
CA ASP A 312 19.24 -10.40 -5.57
C ASP A 312 17.72 -10.21 -5.54
N TYR A 313 17.18 -9.22 -6.24
CA TYR A 313 15.74 -8.98 -6.26
C TYR A 313 15.13 -8.75 -4.86
N SER A 314 15.88 -8.06 -3.98
CA SER A 314 15.50 -7.79 -2.59
C SER A 314 15.91 -6.38 -2.17
N ASP A 315 14.91 -5.56 -1.79
CA ASP A 315 15.14 -4.26 -1.17
C ASP A 315 15.78 -4.41 0.21
N HIS A 316 15.36 -5.42 0.97
CA HIS A 316 15.86 -5.70 2.31
C HIS A 316 17.35 -6.08 2.30
N MET A 317 17.79 -6.93 1.35
CA MET A 317 19.21 -7.27 1.22
C MET A 317 20.04 -6.10 0.67
N ALA A 318 19.46 -5.24 -0.18
CA ALA A 318 20.12 -4.02 -0.61
C ALA A 318 20.38 -3.06 0.57
N LEU A 319 19.43 -2.95 1.48
CA LEU A 319 19.58 -2.20 2.74
C LEU A 319 20.67 -2.81 3.63
N VAL A 320 20.72 -4.14 3.79
CA VAL A 320 21.78 -4.83 4.55
C VAL A 320 23.16 -4.44 4.03
N ARG A 321 23.40 -4.56 2.73
CA ARG A 321 24.70 -4.23 2.11
C ARG A 321 25.07 -2.75 2.22
N ALA A 322 24.09 -1.87 2.09
CA ALA A 322 24.32 -0.43 2.25
C ALA A 322 24.74 -0.08 3.70
N TYR A 323 24.13 -0.74 4.68
CA TYR A 323 24.51 -0.59 6.09
C TYR A 323 25.89 -1.19 6.39
N GLU A 324 26.16 -2.42 5.93
CA GLU A 324 27.45 -3.09 6.14
C GLU A 324 28.60 -2.28 5.56
N GLY A 325 28.48 -1.86 4.29
CA GLY A 325 29.51 -1.04 3.65
C GLY A 325 29.67 0.33 4.29
N TRP A 326 28.61 0.93 4.83
CA TRP A 326 28.73 2.15 5.62
C TRP A 326 29.47 1.89 6.93
N LYS A 327 29.21 0.76 7.61
CA LYS A 327 29.85 0.42 8.88
C LYS A 327 31.35 0.17 8.71
N ASP A 328 31.74 -0.46 7.61
CA ASP A 328 33.16 -0.64 7.27
C ASP A 328 33.83 0.70 6.94
N ALA A 329 33.20 1.53 6.10
CA ALA A 329 33.71 2.87 5.82
C ALA A 329 33.80 3.75 7.09
N GLU A 330 32.85 3.65 8.02
CA GLU A 330 32.89 4.35 9.29
C GLU A 330 34.10 3.93 10.14
N ARG A 331 34.43 2.63 10.15
CA ARG A 331 35.61 2.07 10.83
C ARG A 331 36.92 2.61 10.26
N GLU A 332 36.93 2.89 8.97
CA GLU A 332 38.05 3.47 8.23
C GLU A 332 38.08 5.02 8.27
N GLY A 333 37.10 5.66 8.90
CA GLY A 333 36.97 7.12 8.95
C GLY A 333 36.41 7.77 7.67
N SER A 334 35.96 6.97 6.69
CA SER A 334 35.43 7.42 5.39
C SER A 334 33.90 7.33 5.29
N GLY A 335 33.18 7.08 6.39
CA GLY A 335 31.73 6.86 6.42
C GLY A 335 30.90 7.99 5.78
N TYR A 336 31.29 9.25 5.95
CA TYR A 336 30.61 10.38 5.30
C TYR A 336 30.77 10.35 3.77
N GLU A 337 31.98 10.08 3.28
CA GLU A 337 32.26 9.97 1.86
C GLU A 337 31.50 8.79 1.23
N TYR A 338 31.44 7.65 1.94
CA TYR A 338 30.65 6.50 1.54
C TYR A 338 29.18 6.87 1.38
N CYS A 339 28.58 7.58 2.35
CA CYS A 339 27.20 8.03 2.26
C CYS A 339 26.98 8.98 1.08
N TRP A 340 27.87 9.95 0.89
CA TRP A 340 27.79 10.91 -0.20
C TRP A 340 27.84 10.23 -1.57
N ARG A 341 28.81 9.34 -1.78
CA ARG A 341 29.01 8.62 -3.05
C ARG A 341 27.83 7.71 -3.42
N ASN A 342 27.17 7.15 -2.42
CA ASN A 342 26.10 6.18 -2.59
C ASN A 342 24.69 6.74 -2.39
N PHE A 343 24.54 8.06 -2.24
CA PHE A 343 23.26 8.73 -1.98
C PHE A 343 22.55 8.18 -0.73
N LEU A 344 23.29 8.01 0.37
CA LEU A 344 22.77 7.54 1.64
C LEU A 344 22.71 8.65 2.68
N SER A 345 21.72 8.58 3.57
CA SER A 345 21.64 9.45 4.74
C SER A 345 22.47 8.87 5.90
N ALA A 346 23.59 9.51 6.23
CA ALA A 346 24.42 9.14 7.37
C ALA A 346 23.65 9.17 8.70
N GLN A 347 22.73 10.13 8.87
CA GLN A 347 21.90 10.23 10.07
C GLN A 347 20.91 9.06 10.18
N THR A 348 20.31 8.66 9.05
CA THR A 348 19.40 7.53 9.02
C THR A 348 20.14 6.23 9.31
N LEU A 349 21.34 6.04 8.73
CA LEU A 349 22.18 4.88 9.01
C LEU A 349 22.62 4.82 10.49
N GLN A 350 22.93 5.97 11.10
CA GLN A 350 23.21 6.06 12.53
C GLN A 350 21.97 5.71 13.39
N ALA A 351 20.77 6.15 12.98
CA ALA A 351 19.53 5.78 13.65
C ALA A 351 19.27 4.27 13.55
N ILE A 352 19.46 3.68 12.36
CA ILE A 352 19.40 2.23 12.13
C ILE A 352 20.40 1.51 13.05
N HIS A 353 21.65 1.97 13.12
CA HIS A 353 22.66 1.41 14.01
C HIS A 353 22.23 1.45 15.49
N SER A 354 21.59 2.54 15.91
CA SER A 354 21.12 2.71 17.29
C SER A 354 19.94 1.77 17.59
N LEU A 355 18.98 1.64 16.67
CA LEU A 355 17.87 0.69 16.78
C LEU A 355 18.35 -0.76 16.83
N ARG A 356 19.34 -1.13 16.00
CA ARG A 356 19.96 -2.46 16.05
C ARG A 356 20.49 -2.80 17.44
N LYS A 357 21.16 -1.85 18.11
CA LYS A 357 21.66 -2.03 19.48
C LYS A 357 20.51 -2.21 20.48
N GLN A 358 19.44 -1.43 20.36
CA GLN A 358 18.27 -1.54 21.23
C GLN A 358 17.57 -2.89 21.07
N PHE A 359 17.31 -3.33 19.83
CA PHE A 359 16.69 -4.63 19.58
C PHE A 359 17.56 -5.78 20.05
N SER A 360 18.88 -5.72 19.80
CA SER A 360 19.82 -6.72 20.32
C SER A 360 19.80 -6.78 21.85
N TYR A 361 19.73 -5.63 22.53
CA TYR A 361 19.61 -5.60 23.98
C TYR A 361 18.33 -6.29 24.47
N ILE A 362 17.17 -5.96 23.88
CA ILE A 362 15.87 -6.55 24.28
C ILE A 362 15.87 -8.06 24.04
N LEU A 363 16.36 -8.53 22.89
CA LEU A 363 16.43 -9.96 22.59
C LEU A 363 17.38 -10.71 23.54
N LYS A 364 18.46 -10.05 23.98
CA LYS A 364 19.40 -10.62 24.95
C LYS A 364 18.77 -10.73 26.33
N ASP A 365 18.07 -9.68 26.76
CA ASP A 365 17.34 -9.65 28.03
C ASP A 365 16.23 -10.70 28.07
N ALA A 366 15.56 -10.92 26.94
CA ALA A 366 14.58 -12.00 26.75
C ALA A 366 15.19 -13.42 26.66
N GLY A 367 16.53 -13.56 26.69
CA GLY A 367 17.21 -14.85 26.59
C GLY A 367 17.14 -15.52 25.21
N LEU A 368 16.68 -14.81 24.18
CA LEU A 368 16.56 -15.35 22.81
C LEU A 368 17.88 -15.35 22.04
N ILE A 369 18.84 -14.52 22.44
CA ILE A 369 20.19 -14.50 21.87
C ILE A 369 21.25 -14.72 22.94
N ASP A 370 22.30 -15.44 22.55
CA ASP A 370 23.45 -15.73 23.40
C ASP A 370 24.34 -14.49 23.59
N SER A 371 25.22 -14.53 24.60
CA SER A 371 26.23 -13.47 24.75
C SER A 371 27.31 -13.50 23.66
N ASP A 372 27.53 -14.66 23.03
CA ASP A 372 28.47 -14.80 21.92
C ASP A 372 27.83 -14.43 20.59
N ALA A 373 28.36 -13.37 19.96
CA ALA A 373 27.87 -12.88 18.69
C ALA A 373 28.09 -13.88 17.54
N ASN A 374 29.12 -14.73 17.61
CA ASN A 374 29.40 -15.70 16.55
C ASN A 374 28.33 -16.79 16.50
N THR A 375 27.93 -17.30 17.67
CA THR A 375 26.84 -18.29 17.80
C THR A 375 25.53 -17.73 17.24
N ASN A 376 25.18 -16.48 17.55
CA ASN A 376 23.96 -15.84 17.06
C ASN A 376 23.91 -15.60 15.54
N ASN A 377 25.06 -15.69 14.85
CA ASN A 377 25.21 -15.29 13.45
C ASN A 377 25.85 -16.36 12.56
N SER A 378 25.90 -17.62 13.03
CA SER A 378 26.51 -18.72 12.29
C SER A 378 25.88 -18.96 10.91
N LEU A 379 24.63 -18.52 10.71
CA LEU A 379 23.88 -18.67 9.45
C LEU A 379 23.53 -17.32 8.78
N SER A 380 24.11 -16.20 9.24
CA SER A 380 23.84 -14.87 8.67
C SER A 380 24.24 -14.71 7.20
N HIS A 381 25.15 -15.55 6.70
CA HIS A 381 25.55 -15.55 5.28
C HIS A 381 24.70 -16.47 4.40
N ASN A 382 23.82 -17.30 4.99
CA ASN A 382 22.88 -18.12 4.23
C ASN A 382 21.72 -17.26 3.72
N GLN A 383 21.83 -16.78 2.47
CA GLN A 383 20.83 -15.87 1.90
C GLN A 383 19.43 -16.49 1.81
N SER A 384 19.31 -17.78 1.51
CA SER A 384 18.00 -18.46 1.43
C SER A 384 17.33 -18.49 2.79
N LEU A 385 18.08 -18.74 3.86
CA LEU A 385 17.55 -18.69 5.22
C LEU A 385 17.17 -17.27 5.64
N VAL A 386 18.01 -16.26 5.35
CA VAL A 386 17.68 -14.85 5.64
C VAL A 386 16.40 -14.43 4.90
N ARG A 387 16.20 -14.85 3.65
CA ARG A 387 14.94 -14.66 2.92
C ARG A 387 13.78 -15.40 3.57
N GLY A 388 14.00 -16.62 4.07
CA GLY A 388 13.02 -17.37 4.87
C GLY A 388 12.58 -16.60 6.10
N VAL A 389 13.51 -16.05 6.87
CA VAL A 389 13.18 -15.23 8.04
C VAL A 389 12.45 -13.95 7.66
N ILE A 390 12.86 -13.28 6.58
CA ILE A 390 12.13 -12.12 6.04
C ILE A 390 10.72 -12.53 5.63
N CYS A 391 10.54 -13.68 4.96
CA CYS A 391 9.24 -14.22 4.59
C CYS A 391 8.37 -14.46 5.82
N SER A 392 8.90 -15.10 6.87
CA SER A 392 8.18 -15.37 8.11
C SER A 392 7.71 -14.11 8.83
N GLY A 393 8.51 -13.06 8.79
CA GLY A 393 8.16 -11.77 9.37
C GLY A 393 7.17 -10.96 8.53
N LEU A 394 7.25 -11.02 7.20
CA LEU A 394 6.42 -10.19 6.31
C LEU A 394 5.12 -10.87 5.87
N PHE A 395 5.00 -12.18 5.99
CA PHE A 395 3.76 -12.92 5.72
C PHE A 395 2.61 -12.40 6.63
N PRO A 396 1.38 -12.21 6.11
CA PRO A 396 0.85 -12.59 4.79
C PRO A 396 1.06 -11.54 3.68
N GLY A 397 1.94 -10.54 3.87
CA GLY A 397 2.31 -9.58 2.84
C GLY A 397 3.05 -10.26 1.68
N ILE A 398 2.27 -10.82 0.74
CA ILE A 398 2.78 -11.58 -0.40
C ILE A 398 2.09 -11.16 -1.70
N SER A 399 2.88 -11.08 -2.76
CA SER A 399 2.44 -10.86 -4.12
C SER A 399 2.96 -11.95 -5.04
N SER A 400 2.09 -12.48 -5.88
CA SER A 400 2.48 -13.30 -7.01
C SER A 400 3.20 -12.46 -8.07
N VAL A 401 4.21 -13.06 -8.71
CA VAL A 401 4.86 -12.57 -9.92
C VAL A 401 4.29 -13.31 -11.12
N VAL A 402 3.50 -12.61 -11.94
CA VAL A 402 2.89 -13.18 -13.15
C VAL A 402 3.69 -12.77 -14.37
N HIS A 403 4.40 -13.73 -14.95
CA HIS A 403 5.16 -13.54 -16.19
C HIS A 403 4.26 -13.53 -17.42
N ARG A 404 4.50 -12.58 -18.31
CA ARG A 404 3.94 -12.49 -19.67
C ARG A 404 5.10 -12.40 -20.67
N GLU A 405 4.83 -12.65 -21.95
CA GLU A 405 5.87 -12.71 -23.00
C GLU A 405 6.89 -11.57 -22.95
N ASN A 406 6.44 -10.33 -22.72
CA ASN A 406 7.30 -9.13 -22.69
C ASN A 406 7.14 -8.28 -21.41
N SER A 407 6.53 -8.80 -20.35
CA SER A 407 6.28 -8.02 -19.13
C SER A 407 6.01 -8.92 -17.92
N MET A 408 6.03 -8.33 -16.73
CA MET A 408 5.55 -8.97 -15.50
C MET A 408 4.47 -8.11 -14.86
N SER A 409 3.54 -8.76 -14.17
CA SER A 409 2.51 -8.09 -13.37
C SER A 409 2.44 -8.70 -11.98
N PHE A 410 2.11 -7.90 -10.99
CA PHE A 410 2.08 -8.30 -9.59
C PHE A 410 0.64 -8.39 -9.11
N LYS A 411 0.33 -9.43 -8.33
CA LYS A 411 -1.01 -9.65 -7.78
C LYS A 411 -0.98 -10.00 -6.30
N THR A 412 -1.85 -9.37 -5.51
CA THR A 412 -2.06 -9.66 -4.07
C THR A 412 -3.46 -10.21 -3.84
N MET A 413 -3.67 -10.79 -2.65
CA MET A 413 -4.96 -11.38 -2.26
C MET A 413 -6.05 -10.32 -2.20
N ASP A 414 -5.78 -9.21 -1.52
CA ASP A 414 -6.83 -8.24 -1.19
C ASP A 414 -7.12 -7.27 -2.34
N ASP A 415 -6.11 -6.88 -3.13
CA ASP A 415 -6.25 -5.80 -4.12
C ASP A 415 -6.19 -6.29 -5.58
N GLY A 416 -5.97 -7.58 -5.82
CA GLY A 416 -5.71 -8.09 -7.16
C GLY A 416 -4.43 -7.47 -7.74
N GLN A 417 -4.50 -6.81 -8.90
CA GLN A 417 -3.30 -6.24 -9.54
C GLN A 417 -2.73 -5.05 -8.75
N VAL A 418 -1.44 -5.12 -8.44
CA VAL A 418 -0.68 -4.07 -7.75
C VAL A 418 0.55 -3.66 -8.54
N LEU A 419 1.17 -2.56 -8.15
CA LEU A 419 2.41 -2.05 -8.72
C LEU A 419 3.53 -2.07 -7.69
N VAL A 420 4.78 -2.22 -8.14
CA VAL A 420 5.95 -2.03 -7.28
C VAL A 420 6.34 -0.55 -7.31
N TYR A 421 6.60 0.03 -6.14
CA TYR A 421 6.96 1.43 -6.03
C TYR A 421 8.27 1.73 -6.76
N ALA A 422 8.37 2.87 -7.43
CA ALA A 422 9.49 3.19 -8.33
C ALA A 422 10.87 3.23 -7.66
N ASN A 423 10.90 3.40 -6.34
CA ASN A 423 12.12 3.39 -5.52
C ASN A 423 12.56 1.97 -5.10
N SER A 424 11.73 0.95 -5.27
CA SER A 424 12.16 -0.43 -5.05
C SER A 424 13.17 -0.85 -6.11
N VAL A 425 14.15 -1.67 -5.72
CA VAL A 425 15.10 -2.29 -6.65
C VAL A 425 14.38 -3.20 -7.66
N ASN A 426 13.25 -3.79 -7.26
CA ASN A 426 12.46 -4.69 -8.09
C ASN A 426 11.69 -3.96 -9.20
N ALA A 427 11.46 -2.66 -9.08
CA ALA A 427 10.87 -1.85 -10.15
C ALA A 427 11.80 -1.64 -11.35
N LYS A 428 13.09 -1.97 -11.23
CA LYS A 428 14.11 -1.75 -12.27
C LYS A 428 14.38 -2.98 -13.14
N TYR A 429 14.00 -4.17 -12.69
CA TYR A 429 14.19 -5.39 -13.46
C TYR A 429 13.05 -5.58 -14.46
N GLN A 430 13.37 -6.13 -15.63
CA GLN A 430 12.34 -6.53 -16.62
C GLN A 430 11.71 -7.87 -16.26
N THR A 431 12.49 -8.74 -15.60
CA THR A 431 12.09 -10.07 -15.16
C THR A 431 12.62 -10.31 -13.75
N ILE A 432 11.79 -10.93 -12.91
CA ILE A 432 12.15 -11.38 -11.56
C ILE A 432 12.06 -12.90 -11.56
N PRO A 433 13.13 -13.65 -11.25
CA PRO A 433 13.13 -15.11 -11.36
C PRO A 433 12.35 -15.81 -10.25
N TYR A 434 11.84 -15.06 -9.26
CA TYR A 434 11.09 -15.61 -8.13
C TYR A 434 9.58 -15.58 -8.41
N PRO A 435 8.84 -16.66 -8.07
CA PRO A 435 7.39 -16.71 -8.25
C PRO A 435 6.63 -15.76 -7.30
N TRP A 436 7.26 -15.38 -6.19
CA TRP A 436 6.65 -14.56 -5.15
C TRP A 436 7.54 -13.38 -4.75
N LEU A 437 6.89 -12.28 -4.38
CA LEU A 437 7.47 -11.16 -3.66
C LEU A 437 6.80 -11.06 -2.29
N VAL A 438 7.57 -11.16 -1.21
CA VAL A 438 7.10 -10.76 0.13
C VAL A 438 7.36 -9.27 0.34
N PHE A 439 6.48 -8.58 1.04
CA PHE A 439 6.54 -7.13 1.24
C PHE A 439 6.05 -6.70 2.64
N GLY A 440 6.59 -5.60 3.15
CA GLY A 440 6.19 -5.05 4.44
C GLY A 440 4.94 -4.18 4.35
N GLU A 441 4.96 -3.17 3.49
CA GLU A 441 3.86 -2.22 3.35
C GLU A 441 3.36 -2.12 1.91
N LYS A 442 2.03 -2.07 1.78
CA LYS A 442 1.34 -1.57 0.58
C LYS A 442 0.59 -0.30 0.91
N VAL A 443 0.53 0.62 -0.04
CA VAL A 443 -0.20 1.88 0.11
C VAL A 443 -1.01 2.20 -1.14
N LYS A 444 -2.27 2.57 -0.94
CA LYS A 444 -3.14 3.04 -2.02
C LYS A 444 -3.02 4.56 -2.15
N VAL A 445 -2.61 5.00 -3.34
CA VAL A 445 -2.57 6.43 -3.72
C VAL A 445 -3.53 6.65 -4.90
N ASN A 446 -3.07 6.45 -6.13
CA ASN A 446 -3.89 6.33 -7.35
C ASN A 446 -4.05 4.89 -7.81
N ALA A 447 -3.09 4.04 -7.45
CA ALA A 447 -3.11 2.59 -7.51
C ALA A 447 -2.54 2.05 -6.19
N VAL A 448 -2.58 0.73 -5.99
CA VAL A 448 -1.94 0.09 -4.85
C VAL A 448 -0.47 -0.18 -5.19
N PHE A 449 0.42 0.33 -4.34
CA PHE A 449 1.87 0.17 -4.50
C PHE A 449 2.46 -0.62 -3.35
N ILE A 450 3.25 -1.64 -3.68
CA ILE A 450 4.17 -2.30 -2.76
C ILE A 450 5.42 -1.43 -2.60
N ARG A 451 5.78 -1.03 -1.37
CA ARG A 451 6.87 -0.08 -1.13
C ARG A 451 8.26 -0.72 -1.22
N ASP A 452 8.39 -1.89 -0.62
CA ASP A 452 9.60 -2.69 -0.48
C ASP A 452 9.25 -4.15 -0.75
N SER A 453 10.18 -4.93 -1.29
CA SER A 453 9.91 -6.33 -1.61
C SER A 453 11.14 -7.22 -1.59
N THR A 454 10.92 -8.53 -1.47
CA THR A 454 11.96 -9.56 -1.60
C THR A 454 11.42 -10.77 -2.35
N GLY A 455 12.14 -11.19 -3.39
CA GLY A 455 11.88 -12.43 -4.10
C GLY A 455 12.06 -13.65 -3.20
N VAL A 456 11.06 -14.52 -3.18
CA VAL A 456 11.10 -15.81 -2.45
C VAL A 456 10.59 -16.93 -3.34
N SER A 457 11.13 -18.13 -3.14
CA SER A 457 10.76 -19.34 -3.86
C SER A 457 9.55 -20.03 -3.24
N ASP A 458 9.03 -21.06 -3.89
CA ASP A 458 7.93 -21.88 -3.35
C ASP A 458 8.36 -22.57 -2.05
N SER A 459 9.58 -23.11 -2.01
CA SER A 459 10.13 -23.80 -0.84
C SER A 459 10.26 -22.86 0.37
N ILE A 460 10.74 -21.63 0.14
CA ILE A 460 10.81 -20.61 1.19
C ILE A 460 9.41 -20.26 1.71
N LEU A 461 8.45 -20.07 0.80
CA LEU A 461 7.08 -19.73 1.16
C LEU A 461 6.42 -20.84 1.98
N ILE A 462 6.57 -22.10 1.57
CA ILE A 462 6.00 -23.26 2.27
C ILE A 462 6.61 -23.39 3.67
N LEU A 463 7.94 -23.33 3.78
CA LEU A 463 8.63 -23.59 5.05
C LEU A 463 8.47 -22.45 6.05
N PHE A 464 8.53 -21.19 5.60
CA PHE A 464 8.61 -20.03 6.47
C PHE A 464 7.36 -19.12 6.46
N GLY A 465 6.43 -19.34 5.53
CA GLY A 465 5.17 -18.59 5.45
C GLY A 465 4.14 -19.03 6.49
N GLY A 466 2.85 -18.88 6.13
CA GLY A 466 1.72 -19.25 6.99
C GLY A 466 1.45 -20.75 7.10
N ALA A 467 0.31 -21.10 7.68
CA ALA A 467 -0.15 -22.48 7.77
C ALA A 467 -0.37 -23.09 6.37
N VAL A 468 0.07 -24.34 6.20
CA VAL A 468 -0.06 -25.10 4.95
C VAL A 468 -0.99 -26.28 5.20
N THR A 469 -1.98 -26.46 4.34
CA THR A 469 -2.94 -27.56 4.41
C THR A 469 -2.95 -28.39 3.14
N LYS A 470 -3.39 -29.66 3.23
CA LYS A 470 -3.57 -30.51 2.05
C LYS A 470 -4.79 -30.04 1.24
N GLY A 471 -4.61 -29.93 -0.06
CA GLY A 471 -5.69 -29.63 -1.00
C GLY A 471 -6.51 -30.85 -1.39
N SER A 472 -7.33 -30.69 -2.42
CA SER A 472 -8.27 -31.72 -2.91
C SER A 472 -7.62 -32.89 -3.66
N ALA A 473 -6.35 -32.79 -4.03
CA ALA A 473 -5.64 -33.78 -4.83
C ALA A 473 -4.30 -34.16 -4.18
N ALA A 474 -3.76 -35.34 -4.50
CA ALA A 474 -2.41 -35.71 -4.11
C ALA A 474 -1.39 -34.71 -4.72
N GLY A 475 -0.41 -34.27 -3.93
CA GLY A 475 0.56 -33.27 -4.39
C GLY A 475 0.07 -31.82 -4.35
N HIS A 476 -1.16 -31.58 -3.85
CA HIS A 476 -1.75 -30.25 -3.76
C HIS A 476 -1.62 -29.68 -2.34
N LEU A 477 -0.94 -28.56 -2.18
CA LEU A 477 -0.84 -27.79 -0.94
C LEU A 477 -1.58 -26.45 -1.06
N LYS A 478 -2.18 -25.99 0.04
CA LYS A 478 -2.95 -24.75 0.12
C LYS A 478 -2.47 -23.87 1.27
N MET A 479 -2.46 -22.56 1.05
CA MET A 479 -2.29 -21.53 2.10
C MET A 479 -3.33 -20.42 1.91
N LEU A 480 -3.60 -19.66 2.98
CA LEU A 480 -4.54 -18.52 2.98
C LEU A 480 -5.90 -18.91 2.39
N ASP A 481 -6.51 -19.96 2.95
CA ASP A 481 -7.81 -20.49 2.52
C ASP A 481 -7.91 -20.85 1.02
N GLY A 482 -6.77 -21.23 0.42
CA GLY A 482 -6.70 -21.61 -0.98
C GLY A 482 -6.41 -20.46 -1.93
N TYR A 483 -6.05 -19.26 -1.43
CA TYR A 483 -5.52 -18.20 -2.29
C TYR A 483 -4.18 -18.59 -2.93
N ILE A 484 -3.38 -19.38 -2.21
CA ILE A 484 -2.11 -19.93 -2.70
C ILE A 484 -2.29 -21.43 -2.85
N ASP A 485 -2.39 -21.87 -4.11
CA ASP A 485 -2.37 -23.29 -4.47
C ASP A 485 -1.00 -23.66 -5.05
N LEU A 486 -0.37 -24.68 -4.48
CA LEU A 486 0.92 -25.20 -4.90
C LEU A 486 0.75 -26.66 -5.33
N PHE A 487 1.20 -26.99 -6.53
CA PHE A 487 1.10 -28.33 -7.11
C PHE A 487 2.49 -28.89 -7.35
N MET A 488 2.75 -30.05 -6.77
CA MET A 488 4.04 -30.73 -6.86
C MET A 488 3.84 -32.25 -6.82
N ASP A 489 4.95 -32.99 -6.92
CA ASP A 489 4.91 -34.43 -6.71
C ASP A 489 4.33 -34.79 -5.33
N PRO A 490 3.44 -35.80 -5.21
CA PRO A 490 2.85 -36.17 -3.93
C PRO A 490 3.86 -36.45 -2.82
N SER A 491 4.96 -37.15 -3.13
CA SER A 491 5.99 -37.45 -2.13
C SER A 491 6.71 -36.19 -1.65
N LEU A 492 6.95 -35.24 -2.55
CA LEU A 492 7.52 -33.94 -2.22
C LEU A 492 6.56 -33.10 -1.36
N SER A 493 5.26 -33.12 -1.67
CA SER A 493 4.25 -32.41 -0.87
C SER A 493 4.15 -32.94 0.56
N GLU A 494 4.26 -34.26 0.73
CA GLU A 494 4.27 -34.89 2.06
C GLU A 494 5.54 -34.57 2.83
N CYS A 495 6.69 -34.58 2.14
CA CYS A 495 7.97 -34.16 2.71
C CYS A 495 7.90 -32.72 3.25
N TYR A 496 7.37 -31.78 2.46
CA TYR A 496 7.20 -30.40 2.90
C TYR A 496 6.28 -30.25 4.11
N LEU A 497 5.15 -30.95 4.13
CA LEU A 497 4.21 -30.90 5.26
C LEU A 497 4.85 -31.43 6.54
N GLN A 498 5.49 -32.60 6.48
CA GLN A 498 6.18 -33.19 7.62
C GLN A 498 7.32 -32.29 8.10
N LEU A 499 8.12 -31.78 7.18
CA LEU A 499 9.25 -30.92 7.53
C LEU A 499 8.78 -29.60 8.15
N LYS A 500 7.71 -28.99 7.61
CA LYS A 500 7.11 -27.79 8.19
C LYS A 500 6.59 -28.05 9.59
N GLU A 501 5.85 -29.14 9.79
CA GLU A 501 5.29 -29.49 11.10
C GLU A 501 6.40 -29.67 12.15
N GLU A 502 7.47 -30.40 11.81
CA GLU A 502 8.60 -30.59 12.71
C GLU A 502 9.40 -29.30 12.94
N LEU A 503 9.53 -28.45 11.92
CA LEU A 503 10.15 -27.14 12.04
C LEU A 503 9.36 -26.23 12.99
N ASP A 504 8.04 -26.15 12.82
CA ASP A 504 7.14 -25.35 13.65
C ASP A 504 7.17 -25.84 15.12
N LYS A 505 7.18 -27.16 15.35
CA LYS A 505 7.35 -27.76 16.69
C LYS A 505 8.70 -27.39 17.33
N LEU A 506 9.78 -27.40 16.56
CA LEU A 506 11.11 -27.02 17.05
C LEU A 506 11.18 -25.54 17.43
N VAL A 507 10.59 -24.67 16.62
CA VAL A 507 10.47 -23.24 16.91
C VAL A 507 9.63 -23.04 18.17
N GLN A 508 8.49 -23.72 18.29
CA GLN A 508 7.63 -23.63 19.48
C GLN A 508 8.40 -24.03 20.76
N LYS A 509 9.10 -25.17 20.75
CA LYS A 509 9.93 -25.59 21.90
C LYS A 509 10.98 -24.55 22.30
N LYS A 510 11.59 -23.89 21.31
CA LYS A 510 12.55 -22.80 21.55
C LYS A 510 11.91 -21.56 22.18
N LEU A 511 10.67 -21.26 21.83
CA LEU A 511 9.94 -20.12 22.39
C LEU A 511 9.44 -20.41 23.81
N GLU A 512 9.00 -21.64 24.07
CA GLU A 512 8.59 -22.13 25.40
C GLU A 512 9.79 -22.18 26.38
N ASP A 513 10.95 -22.64 25.90
CA ASP A 513 12.20 -22.69 26.66
C ASP A 513 13.35 -22.01 25.90
N PRO A 514 13.71 -20.76 26.26
CA PRO A 514 14.84 -20.05 25.67
C PRO A 514 16.18 -20.77 25.77
N THR A 515 16.34 -21.72 26.71
CA THR A 515 17.59 -22.48 26.87
C THR A 515 17.69 -23.67 25.91
N PHE A 516 16.60 -24.06 25.26
CA PHE A 516 16.58 -25.13 24.27
C PHE A 516 17.51 -24.81 23.09
N ASP A 517 18.43 -25.71 22.75
CA ASP A 517 19.31 -25.53 21.59
C ASP A 517 18.70 -26.19 20.34
N ILE A 518 17.89 -25.41 19.62
CA ILE A 518 17.26 -25.82 18.37
C ILE A 518 18.27 -26.28 17.30
N HIS A 519 19.50 -25.78 17.31
CA HIS A 519 20.53 -26.14 16.32
C HIS A 519 21.22 -27.46 16.64
N LYS A 520 21.18 -27.89 17.91
CA LYS A 520 21.68 -29.18 18.34
C LYS A 520 20.60 -30.26 18.20
N GLU A 521 19.42 -30.02 18.78
CA GLU A 521 18.32 -30.99 18.82
C GLU A 521 17.61 -31.11 17.46
N GLY A 522 17.46 -29.99 16.75
CA GLY A 522 16.80 -29.89 15.44
C GLY A 522 17.75 -29.93 14.25
N LYS A 523 19.03 -30.31 14.44
CA LYS A 523 20.11 -30.17 13.44
C LYS A 523 19.72 -30.63 12.03
N TYR A 524 19.17 -31.83 11.91
CA TYR A 524 18.83 -32.43 10.61
C TYR A 524 17.61 -31.78 9.96
N ILE A 525 16.62 -31.36 10.76
CA ILE A 525 15.44 -30.65 10.28
C ILE A 525 15.84 -29.28 9.73
N LEU A 526 16.66 -28.54 10.47
CA LEU A 526 17.18 -27.24 10.02
C LEU A 526 18.06 -27.37 8.78
N PHE A 527 18.86 -28.43 8.67
CA PHE A 527 19.67 -28.69 7.49
C PHE A 527 18.78 -29.00 6.27
N ALA A 528 17.79 -29.88 6.41
CA ALA A 528 16.84 -30.19 5.35
C ALA A 528 16.07 -28.94 4.86
N ALA A 529 15.61 -28.09 5.79
CA ALA A 529 14.94 -26.84 5.44
C ALA A 529 15.86 -25.88 4.67
N GLN A 530 17.14 -25.78 5.06
CA GLN A 530 18.13 -24.97 4.36
C GLN A 530 18.43 -25.50 2.96
N GLU A 531 18.63 -26.81 2.80
CA GLU A 531 18.91 -27.44 1.50
C GLU A 531 17.72 -27.29 0.53
N LEU A 532 16.48 -27.47 1.00
CA LEU A 532 15.29 -27.26 0.16
C LEU A 532 15.15 -25.78 -0.24
N ALA A 533 15.34 -24.85 0.70
CA ALA A 533 15.26 -23.43 0.41
C ALA A 533 16.38 -22.93 -0.53
N ALA A 534 17.57 -23.54 -0.48
CA ALA A 534 18.70 -23.19 -1.35
C ALA A 534 18.66 -23.90 -2.71
N GLY A 535 18.12 -25.12 -2.77
CA GLY A 535 18.05 -25.93 -3.97
C GLY A 535 16.87 -25.62 -4.89
N ASP A 536 15.94 -24.76 -4.46
CA ASP A 536 14.76 -24.39 -5.25
C ASP A 536 15.12 -23.50 -6.45
N LEU A 537 14.91 -24.04 -7.65
CA LEU A 537 15.19 -23.39 -8.93
C LEU A 537 14.16 -22.31 -9.32
N CYS A 538 13.13 -22.08 -8.49
CA CYS A 538 12.08 -21.09 -8.72
C CYS A 538 11.29 -21.33 -10.03
N GLU A 539 11.13 -22.59 -10.42
CA GLU A 539 10.38 -22.99 -11.63
C GLU A 539 8.85 -22.97 -11.44
N GLY A 540 8.40 -22.69 -10.22
CA GLY A 540 7.00 -22.53 -9.86
C GLY A 540 6.27 -21.56 -10.77
N ARG A 541 5.10 -21.96 -11.26
CA ARG A 541 4.22 -21.10 -12.07
C ARG A 541 2.98 -20.74 -11.28
N PHE A 542 2.74 -19.45 -11.08
CA PHE A 542 1.48 -18.99 -10.54
C PHE A 542 0.35 -19.20 -11.55
N VAL A 543 -0.69 -19.92 -11.13
CA VAL A 543 -1.94 -20.07 -11.88
C VAL A 543 -3.05 -19.38 -11.09
N PHE A 544 -3.56 -18.28 -11.62
CA PHE A 544 -4.68 -17.57 -11.01
C PHE A 544 -6.00 -18.31 -11.30
N GLY A 545 -6.79 -18.60 -10.27
CA GLY A 545 -8.16 -19.09 -10.42
C GLY A 545 -8.29 -20.51 -10.98
N ARG A 546 -7.42 -21.44 -10.55
CA ARG A 546 -7.57 -22.86 -10.94
C ARG A 546 -8.77 -23.46 -10.20
N GLU A 547 -9.84 -23.77 -10.93
CA GLU A 547 -10.99 -24.52 -10.39
C GLU A 547 -10.51 -25.89 -9.88
N THR A 548 -10.55 -26.10 -8.56
CA THR A 548 -10.32 -27.42 -7.97
C THR A 548 -11.60 -28.22 -8.11
N SER A 549 -11.64 -29.19 -9.03
CA SER A 549 -12.77 -30.10 -9.25
C SER A 549 -13.25 -30.70 -7.91
N ARG A 550 -14.45 -30.30 -7.47
CA ARG A 550 -15.16 -30.96 -6.37
C ARG A 550 -15.66 -32.32 -6.86
N ALA A 551 -15.40 -33.36 -6.06
CA ALA A 551 -15.88 -34.71 -6.31
C ALA A 551 -17.40 -34.73 -6.52
N ARG A 552 -17.83 -35.29 -7.65
CA ARG A 552 -19.23 -35.45 -8.07
C ARG A 552 -20.04 -36.20 -7.01
N LEU A 553 -21.01 -35.51 -6.42
CA LEU A 553 -22.17 -36.11 -5.77
C LEU A 553 -23.34 -36.11 -6.76
N ARG A 554 -24.06 -37.22 -6.77
CA ARG A 554 -25.06 -37.66 -7.77
C ARG A 554 -26.17 -36.64 -8.07
N ASP A 555 -26.56 -36.66 -9.35
CA ASP A 555 -27.66 -35.96 -10.00
C ASP A 555 -28.98 -35.90 -9.20
N ASN A 556 -29.64 -34.73 -9.27
CA ASN A 556 -31.07 -34.64 -9.53
C ASN A 556 -31.39 -33.33 -10.27
N GLU A 557 -32.30 -33.46 -11.24
CA GLU A 557 -32.69 -32.51 -12.28
C GLU A 557 -33.22 -31.16 -11.75
N ASP A 558 -32.63 -30.03 -12.20
CA ASP A 558 -33.36 -28.81 -12.63
C ASP A 558 -32.39 -27.72 -13.12
N GLY A 559 -32.04 -27.78 -14.41
CA GLY A 559 -31.21 -26.77 -15.07
C GLY A 559 -32.02 -25.53 -15.45
N LYS A 560 -31.92 -24.44 -14.66
CA LYS A 560 -32.20 -23.05 -15.08
C LYS A 560 -31.71 -22.00 -14.07
N SER A 561 -30.75 -21.18 -14.52
CA SER A 561 -30.40 -19.82 -14.06
C SER A 561 -29.81 -19.61 -12.65
N ASN A 562 -28.49 -19.65 -12.55
CA ASN A 562 -27.72 -19.21 -11.36
C ASN A 562 -27.14 -17.77 -11.45
N ILE A 563 -27.64 -16.89 -12.33
CA ILE A 563 -27.05 -15.55 -12.54
C ILE A 563 -27.58 -14.47 -11.56
N ILE A 564 -28.54 -14.80 -10.67
CA ILE A 564 -29.10 -13.83 -9.71
C ILE A 564 -29.31 -14.51 -8.35
N LYS A 565 -28.21 -14.76 -7.62
CA LYS A 565 -28.28 -15.16 -6.19
C LYS A 565 -28.10 -13.99 -5.22
N ASP A 566 -27.58 -12.85 -5.68
CA ASP A 566 -27.60 -11.61 -4.91
C ASP A 566 -28.86 -10.80 -5.24
N GLY A 567 -29.55 -10.30 -4.21
CA GLY A 567 -30.82 -9.57 -4.28
C GLY A 567 -30.84 -8.26 -5.09
N MET A 568 -29.91 -8.05 -6.01
CA MET A 568 -29.85 -6.89 -6.91
C MET A 568 -30.79 -7.04 -8.11
N ASN A 569 -31.47 -5.94 -8.47
CA ASN A 569 -32.36 -5.88 -9.62
C ASN A 569 -31.55 -5.93 -10.94
N PRO A 570 -31.81 -6.87 -11.88
CA PRO A 570 -31.06 -6.98 -13.14
C PRO A 570 -31.03 -5.69 -13.97
N LYS A 571 -32.08 -4.86 -13.89
CA LYS A 571 -32.10 -3.57 -14.58
C LYS A 571 -31.10 -2.58 -13.98
N SER A 572 -30.97 -2.53 -12.65
CA SER A 572 -30.02 -1.65 -11.96
C SER A 572 -28.58 -2.14 -12.12
N LEU A 573 -28.37 -3.46 -12.12
CA LEU A 573 -27.05 -4.05 -12.37
C LEU A 573 -26.55 -3.73 -13.78
N LEU A 574 -27.38 -3.94 -14.81
CA LEU A 574 -27.03 -3.60 -16.19
C LEU A 574 -26.73 -2.10 -16.37
N GLN A 575 -27.54 -1.24 -15.76
CA GLN A 575 -27.31 0.21 -15.76
C GLN A 575 -25.97 0.58 -15.09
N THR A 576 -25.67 -0.02 -13.94
CA THR A 576 -24.45 0.24 -13.19
C THR A 576 -23.21 -0.19 -13.98
N LEU A 577 -23.25 -1.36 -14.62
CA LEU A 577 -22.15 -1.85 -15.46
C LEU A 577 -21.89 -0.93 -16.67
N LEU A 578 -22.95 -0.49 -17.36
CA LEU A 578 -22.83 0.42 -18.49
C LEU A 578 -22.29 1.79 -18.07
N MET A 579 -22.75 2.33 -16.94
CA MET A 579 -22.28 3.61 -16.40
C MET A 579 -20.82 3.54 -15.94
N ARG A 580 -20.39 2.46 -15.26
CA ARG A 580 -18.99 2.23 -14.89
C ARG A 580 -18.06 2.14 -16.11
N ALA A 581 -18.57 1.60 -17.22
CA ALA A 581 -17.86 1.55 -18.50
C ALA A 581 -17.95 2.87 -19.31
N GLY A 582 -18.58 3.93 -18.77
CA GLY A 582 -18.67 5.24 -19.40
C GLY A 582 -19.75 5.38 -20.48
N HIS A 583 -20.74 4.49 -20.53
CA HIS A 583 -21.83 4.49 -21.52
C HIS A 583 -23.15 5.06 -20.95
N THR A 584 -24.04 5.49 -21.84
CA THR A 584 -25.39 5.95 -21.47
C THR A 584 -26.26 4.79 -20.94
N PRO A 585 -27.20 5.06 -20.02
CA PRO A 585 -28.08 4.03 -19.46
C PRO A 585 -28.91 3.28 -20.54
N PRO A 586 -29.24 2.00 -20.30
CA PRO A 586 -29.96 1.15 -21.25
C PRO A 586 -31.40 1.62 -21.45
N LYS A 587 -31.89 1.58 -22.69
CA LYS A 587 -33.28 1.96 -23.05
C LYS A 587 -34.15 0.72 -23.25
N TYR A 588 -35.33 0.69 -22.63
CA TYR A 588 -36.27 -0.42 -22.75
C TYR A 588 -37.46 -0.05 -23.65
N LYS A 589 -37.84 -0.97 -24.54
CA LYS A 589 -39.04 -0.88 -25.39
C LYS A 589 -39.88 -2.14 -25.18
N THR A 590 -41.12 -1.98 -24.74
CA THR A 590 -42.00 -3.11 -24.41
C THR A 590 -43.25 -3.11 -25.27
N LYS A 591 -43.57 -4.26 -25.88
CA LYS A 591 -44.76 -4.46 -26.73
C LYS A 591 -45.72 -5.44 -26.07
N HIS A 592 -47.02 -5.15 -26.13
CA HIS A 592 -48.07 -6.07 -25.75
C HIS A 592 -48.42 -6.98 -26.93
N LEU A 593 -48.46 -8.29 -26.70
CA LEU A 593 -48.70 -9.32 -27.70
C LEU A 593 -50.17 -9.73 -27.71
N LYS A 594 -50.62 -10.31 -28.82
CA LYS A 594 -51.99 -10.84 -28.98
C LYS A 594 -52.31 -11.99 -28.01
N THR A 595 -51.30 -12.59 -27.39
CA THR A 595 -51.40 -13.67 -26.40
C THR A 595 -51.59 -13.18 -24.96
N ASN A 596 -51.89 -11.89 -24.75
CA ASN A 596 -52.00 -11.25 -23.42
C ASN A 596 -50.69 -11.29 -22.60
N GLU A 597 -49.55 -11.26 -23.30
CA GLU A 597 -48.21 -11.21 -22.72
C GLU A 597 -47.45 -9.99 -23.22
N PHE A 598 -46.45 -9.56 -22.46
CA PHE A 598 -45.54 -8.46 -22.80
C PHE A 598 -44.19 -9.02 -23.21
N ARG A 599 -43.60 -8.45 -24.26
CA ARG A 599 -42.23 -8.74 -24.68
C ARG A 599 -41.42 -7.45 -24.70
N ALA A 600 -40.31 -7.43 -23.98
CA ALA A 600 -39.44 -6.27 -23.90
C ALA A 600 -38.13 -6.48 -24.65
N MET A 601 -37.58 -5.36 -25.12
CA MET A 601 -36.26 -5.25 -25.72
C MET A 601 -35.47 -4.22 -24.93
N VAL A 602 -34.20 -4.49 -24.67
CA VAL A 602 -33.24 -3.53 -24.12
C VAL A 602 -32.19 -3.16 -25.15
N GLU A 603 -31.87 -1.87 -25.23
CA GLU A 603 -30.98 -1.28 -26.24
C GLU A 603 -29.88 -0.43 -25.59
N PHE A 604 -28.62 -0.70 -25.93
CA PHE A 604 -27.46 0.11 -25.57
C PHE A 604 -26.34 -0.05 -26.62
N LYS A 605 -25.55 1.00 -26.91
CA LYS A 605 -24.44 0.98 -27.88
C LYS A 605 -24.84 0.41 -29.28
N GLY A 606 -26.08 0.60 -29.71
CA GLY A 606 -26.61 0.04 -30.97
C GLY A 606 -26.86 -1.47 -30.95
N MET A 607 -26.69 -2.12 -29.80
CA MET A 607 -27.02 -3.52 -29.57
C MET A 607 -28.43 -3.64 -29.01
N GLN A 608 -29.17 -4.67 -29.42
CA GLN A 608 -30.54 -4.93 -28.97
C GLN A 608 -30.67 -6.37 -28.49
N PHE A 609 -31.19 -6.53 -27.27
CA PHE A 609 -31.45 -7.83 -26.67
C PHE A 609 -32.94 -7.95 -26.38
N VAL A 610 -33.55 -9.06 -26.79
CA VAL A 610 -35.01 -9.26 -26.71
C VAL A 610 -35.31 -10.39 -25.73
N GLY A 611 -36.00 -10.05 -24.64
CA GLY A 611 -36.46 -11.03 -23.66
C GLY A 611 -37.60 -11.90 -24.18
N LYS A 612 -37.94 -12.95 -23.42
CA LYS A 612 -39.08 -13.82 -23.69
C LYS A 612 -40.40 -13.12 -23.33
N PRO A 613 -41.53 -13.51 -23.96
CA PRO A 613 -42.86 -13.06 -23.53
C PRO A 613 -43.12 -13.39 -22.06
N LYS A 614 -43.66 -12.44 -21.30
CA LYS A 614 -44.03 -12.60 -19.88
C LYS A 614 -45.37 -11.93 -19.61
N ARG A 615 -46.10 -12.42 -18.61
CA ARG A 615 -47.43 -11.91 -18.24
C ARG A 615 -47.44 -10.46 -17.71
N ASN A 616 -46.29 -9.92 -17.30
CA ASN A 616 -46.18 -8.55 -16.76
C ASN A 616 -45.05 -7.79 -17.50
N LYS A 617 -45.33 -6.53 -17.87
CA LYS A 617 -44.38 -5.57 -18.47
C LYS A 617 -43.05 -5.50 -17.72
N GLN A 618 -43.08 -5.37 -16.38
CA GLN A 618 -41.86 -5.24 -15.57
C GLN A 618 -41.01 -6.52 -15.58
N VAL A 619 -41.68 -7.68 -15.62
CA VAL A 619 -41.01 -8.99 -15.68
C VAL A 619 -40.42 -9.22 -17.07
N ALA A 620 -41.10 -8.79 -18.13
CA ALA A 620 -40.58 -8.83 -19.49
C ALA A 620 -39.31 -7.96 -19.64
N GLU A 621 -39.29 -6.75 -19.05
CA GLU A 621 -38.11 -5.88 -19.05
C GLU A 621 -36.96 -6.46 -18.22
N ARG A 622 -37.27 -7.13 -17.10
CA ARG A 622 -36.27 -7.84 -16.29
C ARG A 622 -35.65 -8.99 -17.08
N ASP A 623 -36.46 -9.75 -17.80
CA ASP A 623 -35.99 -10.86 -18.65
C ASP A 623 -35.10 -10.36 -19.80
N ALA A 624 -35.47 -9.25 -20.46
CA ALA A 624 -34.61 -8.61 -21.46
C ALA A 624 -33.27 -8.11 -20.87
N ALA A 625 -33.28 -7.61 -19.63
CA ALA A 625 -32.05 -7.22 -18.93
C ALA A 625 -31.15 -8.42 -18.62
N ILE A 626 -31.73 -9.58 -18.29
CA ILE A 626 -31.00 -10.82 -18.03
C ILE A 626 -30.32 -11.33 -19.30
N GLU A 627 -31.00 -11.28 -20.45
CA GLU A 627 -30.39 -11.65 -21.74
C GLU A 627 -29.19 -10.75 -22.10
N ALA A 628 -29.32 -9.44 -21.86
CA ALA A 628 -28.22 -8.49 -22.04
C ALA A 628 -27.05 -8.74 -21.07
N LEU A 629 -27.34 -9.03 -19.80
CA LEU A 629 -26.33 -9.36 -18.80
C LEU A 629 -25.62 -10.68 -19.13
N GLY A 630 -26.38 -11.70 -19.55
CA GLY A 630 -25.83 -12.99 -19.98
C GLY A 630 -24.86 -12.84 -21.14
N TRP A 631 -25.14 -11.95 -22.10
CA TRP A 631 -24.18 -11.63 -23.16
C TRP A 631 -22.93 -10.92 -22.66
N LEU A 632 -23.07 -10.00 -21.70
CA LEU A 632 -21.95 -9.32 -21.05
C LEU A 632 -21.10 -10.26 -20.19
N THR A 633 -21.63 -11.41 -19.79
CA THR A 633 -20.97 -12.35 -18.88
C THR A 633 -20.65 -13.71 -19.51
N GLN A 634 -20.89 -13.91 -20.81
CA GLN A 634 -20.51 -15.15 -21.51
C GLN A 634 -19.15 -15.02 -22.22
N THR A 635 -18.20 -15.88 -21.82
CA THR A 635 -16.94 -16.16 -22.53
C THR A 635 -17.23 -16.97 -23.80
N SER A 636 -16.55 -16.65 -24.90
CA SER A 636 -16.67 -17.42 -26.14
C SER A 636 -15.83 -18.69 -26.01
N GLY A 637 -16.46 -19.86 -25.88
CA GLY A 637 -15.75 -21.13 -25.89
C GLY A 637 -16.71 -22.30 -26.03
N THR A 638 -16.64 -22.95 -27.17
CA THR A 638 -17.41 -24.14 -27.57
C THR A 638 -17.41 -25.22 -26.47
N LYS A 639 -18.62 -25.60 -26.02
CA LYS A 639 -19.02 -26.88 -25.41
C LYS A 639 -17.99 -27.62 -24.53
N LEU A 640 -18.22 -27.65 -23.21
CA LEU A 640 -18.79 -28.82 -22.51
C LEU A 640 -18.97 -28.55 -21.00
N GLN A 641 -20.07 -29.09 -20.50
CA GLN A 641 -20.66 -29.12 -19.16
C GLN A 641 -19.68 -29.38 -17.99
N ASP A 642 -19.77 -28.58 -16.92
CA ASP A 642 -20.34 -29.02 -15.64
C ASP A 642 -20.66 -27.79 -14.76
N GLU A 643 -21.81 -27.82 -14.08
CA GLU A 643 -22.37 -26.73 -13.29
C GLU A 643 -21.86 -26.73 -11.83
N GLY A 644 -21.64 -25.54 -11.27
CA GLY A 644 -21.71 -25.29 -9.83
C GLY A 644 -20.54 -24.50 -9.24
N ASP A 645 -20.54 -23.18 -9.41
CA ASP A 645 -19.65 -22.28 -8.65
C ASP A 645 -20.42 -21.05 -8.13
N ASP A 646 -20.19 -20.73 -6.85
CA ASP A 646 -20.75 -19.61 -6.07
C ASP A 646 -19.58 -18.67 -5.73
N SER A 647 -18.92 -18.15 -6.77
CA SER A 647 -17.78 -17.21 -6.69
C SER A 647 -18.03 -15.96 -7.56
N PRO A 648 -17.49 -14.77 -7.20
CA PRO A 648 -17.85 -13.49 -7.82
C PRO A 648 -17.38 -13.40 -9.28
N LEU A 649 -18.29 -12.92 -10.14
CA LEU A 649 -18.19 -12.82 -11.61
C LEU A 649 -16.88 -12.17 -12.10
N ASP A 650 -16.05 -12.92 -12.81
CA ASP A 650 -14.89 -12.39 -13.56
C ASP A 650 -15.34 -11.64 -14.83
N LEU A 651 -14.65 -10.55 -15.16
CA LEU A 651 -15.01 -9.64 -16.27
C LEU A 651 -14.70 -10.27 -17.63
N THR A 652 -15.71 -10.60 -18.42
CA THR A 652 -15.52 -11.29 -19.71
C THR A 652 -14.95 -10.42 -20.83
N ASP A 653 -14.48 -11.07 -21.91
CA ASP A 653 -14.07 -10.45 -23.19
C ASP A 653 -15.08 -9.45 -23.76
N ASN A 654 -16.38 -9.67 -23.53
CA ASN A 654 -17.42 -8.74 -24.00
C ASN A 654 -17.47 -7.46 -23.17
N MET A 655 -17.10 -7.51 -21.88
CA MET A 655 -16.87 -6.33 -21.04
C MET A 655 -15.59 -5.58 -21.44
N LEU A 656 -14.52 -6.28 -21.85
CA LEU A 656 -13.32 -5.63 -22.41
C LEU A 656 -13.59 -4.88 -23.73
N LYS A 657 -14.52 -5.39 -24.56
CA LYS A 657 -15.02 -4.68 -25.76
C LYS A 657 -15.86 -3.43 -25.44
N LEU A 658 -16.39 -3.31 -24.21
CA LEU A 658 -17.07 -2.11 -23.73
C LEU A 658 -16.10 -1.06 -23.19
N LEU A 659 -14.95 -1.48 -22.65
CA LEU A 659 -13.92 -0.61 -22.06
C LEU A 659 -12.91 -0.05 -23.08
N SER A 660 -12.85 -0.60 -24.30
CA SER A 660 -11.94 -0.16 -25.35
C SER A 660 -12.45 1.09 -26.08
N ARG A 661 -11.68 2.20 -26.02
CA ARG A 661 -11.95 3.45 -26.78
C ARG A 661 -11.83 3.21 -28.30
N PRO A 662 -12.58 3.93 -29.16
CA PRO A 662 -12.48 3.74 -30.61
C PRO A 662 -11.11 4.18 -31.12
N ARG A 663 -10.37 3.28 -31.80
CA ARG A 663 -9.26 3.67 -32.68
C ARG A 663 -9.83 4.57 -33.79
N LYS A 664 -9.42 5.86 -33.82
CA LYS A 664 -9.61 6.70 -35.00
C LYS A 664 -8.93 6.00 -36.19
N ARG A 665 -9.72 5.52 -37.15
CA ARG A 665 -9.22 5.11 -38.47
C ARG A 665 -8.76 6.37 -39.19
N THR A 666 -7.45 6.62 -39.22
CA THR A 666 -6.83 7.53 -40.19
C THR A 666 -7.03 6.93 -41.57
N ARG A 667 -7.88 7.60 -42.36
CA ARG A 667 -8.20 7.23 -43.73
C ARG A 667 -7.12 7.83 -44.63
N ASN A 668 -5.97 7.18 -44.73
CA ASN A 668 -5.01 7.48 -45.80
C ASN A 668 -5.57 6.91 -47.10
N ASN A 669 -6.17 7.78 -47.92
CA ASN A 669 -6.39 7.53 -49.33
C ASN A 669 -5.05 7.70 -50.06
N PRO A 670 -4.56 6.72 -50.84
CA PRO A 670 -3.52 6.96 -51.81
C PRO A 670 -4.19 7.26 -53.15
N LYS A 671 -4.22 8.52 -53.59
CA LYS A 671 -4.42 8.85 -55.01
C LYS A 671 -3.68 10.14 -55.39
N LYS A 672 -2.70 9.91 -56.28
CA LYS A 672 -1.94 10.81 -57.17
C LYS A 672 -0.99 11.81 -56.54
#